data_AF-A0A8C1EBI6-F1
#
_entry.id   AF-A0A8C1EBI6-F1
#
_cell.length_a   1.000
_cell.length_b   1.000
_cell.length_c   1.000
_cell.angle_alpha   90.00
_cell.angle_beta   90.00
_cell.angle_gamma   90.00
#
_symmetry.space_group_name_H-M   'P 1'
#
loop_
_entity.id
_entity.type
_entity.pdbx_description
1 polymer ?
#
loop_
_entity_poly.entity_id
_entity_poly.type
_entity_poly.pdbx_seq_one_letter_code
_entity_poly.pdbx_strand_id
1 'polypeptide(L)'
;MTLVKQCNTMLDAGRAYCQNSKSFVNGLKELGHHCSEDQTMGECFEKFSKKLSDIVTAQEEVIETTQKSVKLKLQNFVKEDVKRFKDVRKEFERSSENLEAALSRNAQAPRGKQHEVEEASNNLLNARRAFRSGALDYVLQINVTESKKKTEILMAMLSLMEAQALFFKQGHQSLTELESYNKKLSEEYTQLVLNSAREKRDMEQSHGAVKKKDVSYDDSIMDFSPDAPNGIAMEGYLYKRASNAFKTWSRRWFSIQKNQLVYQKKHNEQLTVVVEDLRLCTVKPCSEQDRRFCFEVVSPSKSCLLQADSERQQQSWISAVQNSIASAFQDRRDDNLGPRDRCSSVSAGSVRLSAGEQESSGREALEEVQAISGNGQCCDCGEPGPDWASINLGITLCITCSGIHRSLGVHFSKVRSLTLDSWEPELVKLMCELGNTAINKIYEARIDEITIKKPHPSSPRQDKESWIRSKYVEKKFIHKLPETGRATVLRRSSARRNRANTQDKPNTRPPLKPKPSRATLPRLTGLSPSDIMKNNSSSHKENDEEEDLSGLHPGALLYRSASMQHFPLMADALAHGADVNWVNVAEDSKTPLIQAAMVNSLAACEFLLQNGANVNQVDSNGRGPLHHATILGHTGLVCLFLKRGADYNAKDIDDKDPIAIAIDNANADIVTLLRIAKMNKEMREMDGAPSGDDTYHDIFRDFSQMASNNPEKLKRGSADIK
;
A
#
# COMPACT_ATOMS: atom_id res chain seq x y z
N MET A 1 56.67 -30.41 -7.22
CA MET A 1 55.18 -30.40 -7.35
C MET A 1 54.48 -30.40 -6.01
N THR A 2 54.84 -31.26 -5.04
CA THR A 2 54.17 -31.31 -3.72
C THR A 2 54.23 -29.99 -2.96
N LEU A 3 55.39 -29.33 -2.88
CA LEU A 3 55.54 -28.05 -2.19
C LEU A 3 54.67 -26.93 -2.79
N VAL A 4 54.57 -26.85 -4.11
CA VAL A 4 53.71 -25.86 -4.81
C VAL A 4 52.23 -26.08 -4.47
N LYS A 5 51.79 -27.34 -4.38
CA LYS A 5 50.42 -27.67 -3.96
C LYS A 5 50.15 -27.24 -2.52
N GLN A 6 51.05 -27.56 -1.59
CA GLN A 6 50.92 -27.16 -0.18
C GLN A 6 50.93 -25.63 -0.02
N CYS A 7 51.82 -24.95 -0.75
CA CYS A 7 51.84 -23.49 -0.80
C CYS A 7 50.50 -22.91 -1.29
N ASN A 8 49.85 -23.56 -2.27
CA ASN A 8 48.55 -23.11 -2.76
C ASN A 8 47.47 -23.23 -1.69
N THR A 9 47.39 -24.38 -1.01
CA THR A 9 46.45 -24.60 0.09
C THR A 9 46.66 -23.59 1.23
N MET A 10 47.92 -23.30 1.58
CA MET A 10 48.25 -22.28 2.59
C MET A 10 47.79 -20.88 2.16
N LEU A 11 47.98 -20.50 0.89
CA LEU A 11 47.55 -19.20 0.37
C LEU A 11 46.02 -19.08 0.33
N ASP A 12 45.30 -20.15 -0.04
CA ASP A 12 43.84 -20.15 -0.07
C ASP A 12 43.26 -20.01 1.36
N ALA A 13 43.80 -20.75 2.33
CA ALA A 13 43.42 -20.62 3.73
C ALA A 13 43.76 -19.22 4.29
N GLY A 14 44.94 -18.67 3.95
CA GLY A 14 45.35 -17.33 4.35
C GLY A 14 44.42 -16.24 3.81
N ARG A 15 44.00 -16.33 2.54
CA ARG A 15 43.03 -15.39 1.95
C ARG A 15 41.68 -15.45 2.65
N ALA A 16 41.18 -16.65 2.91
CA ALA A 16 39.93 -16.83 3.64
C ALA A 16 39.99 -16.24 5.05
N TYR A 17 41.12 -16.43 5.75
CA TYR A 17 41.36 -15.80 7.05
C TYR A 17 41.33 -14.27 6.96
N CYS A 18 42.11 -13.65 6.06
CA CYS A 18 42.13 -12.19 5.89
C CYS A 18 40.74 -11.62 5.56
N GLN A 19 40.00 -12.28 4.67
CA GLN A 19 38.62 -11.89 4.31
C GLN A 19 37.72 -11.86 5.55
N ASN A 20 37.72 -12.94 6.33
CA ASN A 20 36.89 -13.06 7.52
C ASN A 20 37.32 -12.07 8.62
N SER A 21 38.62 -11.87 8.80
CA SER A 21 39.15 -10.88 9.75
C SER A 21 38.76 -9.45 9.37
N LYS A 22 38.75 -9.09 8.08
CA LYS A 22 38.25 -7.79 7.62
C LYS A 22 36.77 -7.60 7.94
N SER A 23 35.95 -8.62 7.67
CA SER A 23 34.52 -8.57 8.03
C SER A 23 34.31 -8.41 9.54
N PHE A 24 35.09 -9.10 10.37
CA PHE A 24 35.05 -8.93 11.82
C PHE A 24 35.44 -7.51 12.26
N VAL A 25 36.53 -6.95 11.71
CA VAL A 25 36.96 -5.58 11.98
C VAL A 25 35.91 -4.56 11.57
N ASN A 26 35.23 -4.76 10.44
CA ASN A 26 34.13 -3.89 10.02
C ASN A 26 32.95 -3.96 11.00
N GLY A 27 32.60 -5.16 11.49
CA GLY A 27 31.59 -5.32 12.54
C GLY A 27 31.94 -4.57 13.83
N LEU A 28 33.23 -4.52 14.22
CA LEU A 28 33.68 -3.70 15.35
C LEU A 28 33.50 -2.20 15.09
N LYS A 29 33.75 -1.71 13.87
CA LYS A 29 33.52 -0.30 13.49
C LYS A 29 32.04 0.06 13.52
N GLU A 30 31.18 -0.81 12.98
CA GLU A 30 29.73 -0.64 13.01
C GLU A 30 29.21 -0.60 14.46
N LEU A 31 29.69 -1.49 15.33
CA LEU A 31 29.35 -1.45 16.75
C LEU A 31 29.80 -0.15 17.41
N GLY A 32 31.02 0.32 17.10
CA GLY A 32 31.53 1.62 17.54
C GLY A 32 30.63 2.80 17.14
N HIS A 33 30.05 2.78 15.93
CA HIS A 33 29.10 3.80 15.49
C HIS A 33 27.78 3.79 16.29
N HIS A 34 27.26 2.61 16.64
CA HIS A 34 26.05 2.52 17.46
C HIS A 34 26.29 2.97 18.91
N CYS A 35 27.52 2.84 19.40
CA CYS A 35 27.93 3.28 20.73
C CYS A 35 28.47 4.72 20.75
N SER A 36 28.22 5.54 19.72
CA SER A 36 28.82 6.89 19.61
C SER A 36 28.39 7.88 20.69
N GLU A 37 27.31 7.59 21.42
CA GLU A 37 26.89 8.38 22.59
C GLU A 37 27.83 8.19 23.79
N ASP A 38 28.54 7.05 23.87
CA ASP A 38 29.55 6.77 24.88
C ASP A 38 30.95 6.99 24.31
N GLN A 39 31.60 8.08 24.74
CA GLN A 39 32.91 8.49 24.28
C GLN A 39 33.99 7.42 24.52
N THR A 40 33.94 6.70 25.65
CA THR A 40 34.95 5.68 26.01
C THR A 40 34.78 4.43 25.14
N MET A 41 33.54 3.97 24.93
CA MET A 41 33.27 2.83 24.05
C MET A 41 33.60 3.15 22.59
N GLY A 42 33.21 4.34 22.09
CA GLY A 42 33.51 4.78 20.74
C GLY A 42 35.02 4.85 20.46
N GLU A 43 35.79 5.46 21.37
CA GLU A 43 37.26 5.54 21.25
C GLU A 43 37.93 4.15 21.26
N CYS A 44 37.42 3.23 22.09
CA CYS A 44 37.91 1.85 22.19
C CYS A 44 37.76 1.08 20.89
N PHE A 45 36.53 1.04 20.34
CA PHE A 45 36.26 0.32 19.10
C PHE A 45 37.03 0.91 17.91
N GLU A 46 37.17 2.24 17.83
CA GLU A 46 37.95 2.88 16.76
C GLU A 46 39.43 2.50 16.84
N LYS A 47 40.06 2.63 18.02
CA LYS A 47 41.49 2.32 18.20
C LYS A 47 41.81 0.85 17.94
N PHE A 48 40.98 -0.06 18.47
CA PHE A 48 41.19 -1.50 18.27
C PHE A 48 40.91 -1.93 16.84
N SER A 49 39.82 -1.47 16.24
CA SER A 49 39.50 -1.83 14.85
C SER A 49 40.58 -1.32 13.88
N LYS A 50 41.11 -0.11 14.09
CA LYS A 50 42.21 0.44 13.29
C LYS A 50 43.46 -0.43 13.39
N LYS A 51 43.91 -0.78 14.60
CA LYS A 51 45.12 -1.58 14.80
C LYS A 51 44.98 -3.02 14.34
N LEU A 52 43.81 -3.62 14.49
CA LEU A 52 43.51 -4.93 13.91
C LEU A 52 43.51 -4.86 12.37
N SER A 53 42.99 -3.79 11.78
CA SER A 53 43.05 -3.56 10.33
C SER A 53 44.49 -3.48 9.81
N ASP A 54 45.37 -2.80 10.54
CA ASP A 54 46.79 -2.71 10.20
C ASP A 54 47.45 -4.10 10.19
N ILE A 55 47.18 -4.93 11.22
CA ILE A 55 47.69 -6.30 11.32
C ILE A 55 47.17 -7.20 10.19
N VAL A 56 45.88 -7.09 9.86
CA VAL A 56 45.28 -7.87 8.77
C VAL A 56 45.87 -7.46 7.41
N THR A 57 46.15 -6.17 7.21
CA THR A 57 46.80 -5.66 5.99
C THR A 57 48.22 -6.21 5.86
N ALA A 58 49.00 -6.20 6.95
CA ALA A 58 50.33 -6.81 6.99
C ALA A 58 50.31 -8.31 6.62
N GLN A 59 49.29 -9.05 7.09
CA GLN A 59 49.11 -10.47 6.73
C GLN A 59 48.83 -10.67 5.23
N GLU A 60 48.10 -9.75 4.59
CA GLU A 60 47.86 -9.81 3.15
C GLU A 60 49.13 -9.59 2.34
N GLU A 61 50.01 -8.68 2.78
CA GLU A 61 51.33 -8.45 2.15
C GLU A 61 52.19 -9.72 2.17
N VAL A 62 52.14 -10.50 3.26
CA VAL A 62 52.82 -11.81 3.35
C VAL A 62 52.24 -12.81 2.36
N ILE A 63 50.92 -12.89 2.24
CA ILE A 63 50.24 -13.77 1.29
C ILE A 63 50.64 -13.40 -0.14
N GLU A 64 50.64 -12.12 -0.48
CA GLU A 64 51.01 -11.64 -1.81
C GLU A 64 52.48 -11.95 -2.13
N THR A 65 53.39 -11.67 -1.19
CA THR A 65 54.83 -11.94 -1.34
C THR A 65 55.08 -13.45 -1.48
N THR A 66 54.41 -14.27 -0.68
CA THR A 66 54.52 -15.73 -0.74
C THR A 66 54.01 -16.26 -2.09
N GLN A 67 52.91 -15.71 -2.61
CA GLN A 67 52.38 -16.07 -3.91
C GLN A 67 53.36 -15.74 -5.05
N LYS A 68 53.96 -14.55 -5.04
CA LYS A 68 54.90 -14.11 -6.08
C LYS A 68 56.24 -14.82 -5.98
N SER A 69 56.84 -14.87 -4.79
CA SER A 69 58.23 -15.31 -4.61
C SER A 69 58.37 -16.81 -4.41
N VAL A 70 57.38 -17.49 -3.82
CA VAL A 70 57.43 -18.94 -3.57
C VAL A 70 56.64 -19.69 -4.62
N LYS A 71 55.33 -19.44 -4.72
CA LYS A 71 54.46 -20.22 -5.61
C LYS A 71 54.83 -20.02 -7.07
N LEU A 72 54.87 -18.78 -7.57
CA LEU A 72 55.07 -18.50 -9.00
C LEU A 72 56.46 -18.92 -9.46
N LYS A 73 57.53 -18.57 -8.73
CA LYS A 73 58.91 -18.94 -9.10
C LYS A 73 59.12 -20.44 -9.14
N LEU A 74 58.73 -21.17 -8.08
CA LEU A 74 58.87 -22.63 -8.04
C LEU A 74 57.98 -23.32 -9.07
N GLN A 75 56.79 -22.78 -9.34
CA GLN A 75 55.92 -23.31 -10.38
C GLN A 75 56.54 -23.12 -11.78
N ASN A 76 57.12 -21.96 -12.07
CA ASN A 76 57.78 -21.67 -13.34
C ASN A 76 59.00 -22.58 -13.53
N PHE A 77 59.85 -22.75 -12.51
CA PHE A 77 60.97 -23.67 -12.56
C PHE A 77 60.53 -25.11 -12.90
N VAL A 78 59.44 -25.59 -12.31
CA VAL A 78 58.92 -26.93 -12.63
C VAL A 78 58.29 -27.01 -14.02
N LYS A 79 57.57 -25.98 -14.46
CA LYS A 79 56.86 -25.98 -15.75
C LYS A 79 57.78 -25.75 -16.95
N GLU A 80 58.83 -24.96 -16.78
CA GLU A 80 59.72 -24.55 -17.87
C GLU A 80 61.04 -25.31 -17.83
N ASP A 81 61.84 -25.15 -16.76
CA ASP A 81 63.19 -25.72 -16.69
C ASP A 81 63.16 -27.25 -16.56
N VAL A 82 62.39 -27.80 -15.62
CA VAL A 82 62.28 -29.25 -15.43
C VAL A 82 61.62 -29.93 -16.63
N LYS A 83 60.68 -29.26 -17.29
CA LYS A 83 60.07 -29.76 -18.53
C LYS A 83 61.09 -29.83 -19.66
N ARG A 84 61.83 -28.73 -19.90
CA ARG A 84 62.89 -28.67 -20.92
C ARG A 84 63.95 -29.73 -20.69
N PHE A 85 64.38 -29.93 -19.45
CA PHE A 85 65.29 -31.01 -19.08
C PHE A 85 64.75 -32.40 -19.47
N LYS A 86 63.46 -32.67 -19.18
CA LYS A 86 62.82 -33.93 -19.56
C LYS A 86 62.71 -34.11 -21.07
N ASP A 87 62.45 -33.04 -21.81
CA ASP A 87 62.32 -33.10 -23.27
C ASP A 87 63.69 -33.38 -23.93
N VAL A 88 64.76 -32.71 -23.48
CA VAL A 88 66.13 -32.98 -23.94
C VAL A 88 66.60 -34.38 -23.56
N ARG A 89 66.26 -34.86 -22.35
CA ARG A 89 66.53 -36.24 -21.94
C ARG A 89 65.92 -37.25 -22.90
N LYS A 90 64.64 -37.07 -23.27
CA LYS A 90 63.94 -37.96 -24.21
C LYS A 90 64.59 -37.94 -25.59
N GLU A 91 65.01 -36.77 -26.07
CA GLU A 91 65.71 -36.66 -27.36
C GLU A 91 67.06 -37.38 -27.32
N PHE A 92 67.81 -37.24 -26.23
CA PHE A 92 69.05 -37.96 -26.03
C PHE A 92 68.83 -39.48 -26.00
N GLU A 93 67.88 -39.97 -25.21
CA GLU A 93 67.51 -41.40 -25.14
C GLU A 93 67.14 -41.93 -26.54
N ARG A 94 66.31 -41.21 -27.30
CA ARG A 94 65.97 -41.57 -28.69
C ARG A 94 67.18 -41.59 -29.61
N SER A 95 68.06 -40.59 -29.51
CA SER A 95 69.29 -40.55 -30.32
C SER A 95 70.24 -41.71 -30.00
N SER A 96 70.23 -42.18 -28.74
CA SER A 96 70.99 -43.35 -28.28
C SER A 96 70.44 -44.64 -28.90
N GLU A 97 69.13 -44.85 -28.85
CA GLU A 97 68.46 -46.00 -29.47
C GLU A 97 68.70 -46.03 -30.99
N ASN A 98 68.59 -44.88 -31.66
CA ASN A 98 68.86 -44.76 -33.09
C ASN A 98 70.31 -45.08 -33.44
N LEU A 99 71.27 -44.67 -32.60
CA LEU A 99 72.67 -45.00 -32.79
C LEU A 99 72.93 -46.51 -32.64
N GLU A 100 72.34 -47.14 -31.63
CA GLU A 100 72.45 -48.59 -31.42
C GLU A 100 71.87 -49.39 -32.60
N ALA A 101 70.69 -48.99 -33.09
CA ALA A 101 70.08 -49.56 -34.29
C ALA A 101 70.96 -49.38 -35.54
N ALA A 102 71.55 -48.19 -35.73
CA ALA A 102 72.43 -47.91 -36.86
C ALA A 102 73.76 -48.70 -36.78
N LEU A 103 74.32 -48.87 -35.58
CA LEU A 103 75.50 -49.72 -35.34
C LEU A 103 75.22 -51.18 -35.71
N SER A 104 74.08 -51.72 -35.27
CA SER A 104 73.67 -53.09 -35.57
C SER A 104 73.48 -53.31 -37.08
N ARG A 105 72.76 -52.41 -37.76
CA ARG A 105 72.56 -52.48 -39.22
C ARG A 105 73.87 -52.37 -40.01
N ASN A 106 74.78 -51.50 -39.58
CA ASN A 106 76.09 -51.37 -40.23
C ASN A 106 76.94 -52.64 -40.07
N ALA A 107 76.92 -53.26 -38.88
CA ALA A 107 77.65 -54.51 -38.62
C ALA A 107 77.11 -55.70 -39.43
N GLN A 108 75.82 -55.73 -39.74
CA GLN A 108 75.15 -56.80 -40.49
C GLN A 108 75.17 -56.60 -42.02
N ALA A 109 75.70 -55.48 -42.53
CA ALA A 109 75.68 -55.16 -43.95
C ALA A 109 76.51 -56.18 -44.78
N PRO A 110 75.96 -56.77 -45.85
CA PRO A 110 76.62 -57.82 -46.62
C PRO A 110 77.76 -57.27 -47.49
N ARG A 111 78.97 -57.81 -47.32
CA ARG A 111 80.20 -57.38 -48.03
C ARG A 111 80.11 -57.41 -49.56
N GLY A 112 79.23 -58.23 -50.12
CA GLY A 112 79.05 -58.36 -51.58
C GLY A 112 78.19 -57.25 -52.22
N LYS A 113 77.57 -56.36 -51.43
CA LYS A 113 76.69 -55.29 -51.90
C LYS A 113 77.17 -53.92 -51.45
N GLN A 114 78.06 -53.32 -52.23
CA GLN A 114 78.76 -52.08 -51.86
C GLN A 114 77.81 -50.90 -51.55
N HIS A 115 76.72 -50.74 -52.33
CA HIS A 115 75.73 -49.68 -52.12
C HIS A 115 75.03 -49.77 -50.74
N GLU A 116 74.65 -50.98 -50.30
CA GLU A 116 74.01 -51.18 -48.98
C GLU A 116 74.99 -50.90 -47.83
N VAL A 117 76.28 -51.21 -48.02
CA VAL A 117 77.35 -50.91 -47.05
C VAL A 117 77.57 -49.39 -46.92
N GLU A 118 77.58 -48.67 -48.05
CA GLU A 118 77.73 -47.20 -48.07
C GLU A 118 76.53 -46.50 -47.43
N GLU A 119 75.31 -46.94 -47.73
CA GLU A 119 74.09 -46.42 -47.10
C GLU A 119 74.09 -46.65 -45.58
N ALA A 120 74.39 -47.87 -45.13
CA ALA A 120 74.46 -48.19 -43.71
C ALA A 120 75.56 -47.37 -42.99
N SER A 121 76.68 -47.10 -43.66
CA SER A 121 77.79 -46.30 -43.12
C SER A 121 77.42 -44.82 -43.01
N ASN A 122 76.73 -44.26 -44.00
CA ASN A 122 76.21 -42.89 -43.96
C ASN A 122 75.15 -42.71 -42.87
N ASN A 123 74.23 -43.67 -42.73
CA ASN A 123 73.23 -43.68 -41.67
C ASN A 123 73.87 -43.76 -40.28
N LEU A 124 74.92 -44.58 -40.12
CA LEU A 124 75.70 -44.62 -38.88
C LEU A 124 76.41 -43.29 -38.58
N LEU A 125 77.00 -42.65 -39.59
CA LEU A 125 77.65 -41.35 -39.41
C LEU A 125 76.67 -40.27 -38.94
N ASN A 126 75.47 -40.23 -39.54
CA ASN A 126 74.40 -39.31 -39.16
C ASN A 126 73.90 -39.60 -37.73
N ALA A 127 73.65 -40.86 -37.39
CA ALA A 127 73.24 -41.26 -36.04
C ALA A 127 74.31 -40.91 -34.98
N ARG A 128 75.60 -41.11 -35.29
CA ARG A 128 76.72 -40.69 -34.41
C ARG A 128 76.76 -39.18 -34.21
N ARG A 129 76.53 -38.39 -35.26
CA ARG A 129 76.48 -36.92 -35.16
C ARG A 129 75.31 -36.47 -34.29
N ALA A 130 74.12 -37.02 -34.53
CA ALA A 130 72.92 -36.71 -33.74
C ALA A 130 73.10 -37.08 -32.26
N PHE A 131 73.62 -38.27 -31.97
CA PHE A 131 73.90 -38.71 -30.59
C PHE A 131 74.90 -37.78 -29.89
N ARG A 132 76.00 -37.41 -30.56
CA ARG A 132 77.01 -36.50 -29.98
C ARG A 132 76.41 -35.12 -29.67
N SER A 133 75.60 -34.58 -30.58
CA SER A 133 74.90 -33.30 -30.34
C SER A 133 73.94 -33.42 -29.16
N GLY A 134 73.08 -34.45 -29.16
CA GLY A 134 72.11 -34.68 -28.09
C GLY A 134 72.77 -34.93 -26.72
N ALA A 135 73.93 -35.60 -26.69
CA ALA A 135 74.71 -35.79 -25.47
C ALA A 135 75.23 -34.46 -24.89
N LEU A 136 75.75 -33.57 -25.74
CA LEU A 136 76.21 -32.24 -25.31
C LEU A 136 75.04 -31.38 -24.80
N ASP A 137 73.91 -31.38 -25.52
CA ASP A 137 72.71 -30.66 -25.11
C ASP A 137 72.16 -31.20 -23.77
N TYR A 138 72.20 -32.52 -23.58
CA TYR A 138 71.75 -33.14 -22.34
C TYR A 138 72.66 -32.79 -21.16
N VAL A 139 73.98 -32.88 -21.32
CA VAL A 139 74.96 -32.48 -20.29
C VAL A 139 74.83 -31.00 -19.94
N LEU A 140 74.64 -30.13 -20.95
CA LEU A 140 74.39 -28.71 -20.73
C LEU A 140 73.12 -28.51 -19.88
N GLN A 141 72.01 -29.16 -20.24
CA GLN A 141 70.76 -29.00 -19.50
C GLN A 141 70.81 -29.57 -18.09
N ILE A 142 71.56 -30.65 -17.84
CA ILE A 142 71.82 -31.14 -16.47
C ILE A 142 72.47 -30.04 -15.64
N ASN A 143 73.57 -29.45 -16.15
CA ASN A 143 74.32 -28.44 -15.43
C ASN A 143 73.52 -27.16 -15.18
N VAL A 144 72.77 -26.68 -16.18
CA VAL A 144 71.91 -25.49 -16.05
C VAL A 144 70.78 -25.75 -15.04
N THR A 145 70.12 -26.91 -15.11
CA THR A 145 69.01 -27.23 -14.21
C THR A 145 69.49 -27.40 -12.78
N GLU A 146 70.62 -28.05 -12.55
CA GLU A 146 71.18 -28.24 -11.21
C GLU A 146 71.63 -26.92 -10.58
N SER A 147 72.24 -26.02 -11.37
CA SER A 147 72.60 -24.68 -10.92
C SER A 147 71.36 -23.86 -10.53
N LYS A 148 70.35 -23.79 -11.40
CA LYS A 148 69.11 -23.04 -11.15
C LYS A 148 68.29 -23.58 -9.98
N LYS A 149 68.23 -24.91 -9.81
CA LYS A 149 67.49 -25.55 -8.73
C LYS A 149 67.87 -24.99 -7.36
N LYS A 150 69.17 -24.86 -7.10
CA LYS A 150 69.68 -24.35 -5.82
C LYS A 150 69.30 -22.89 -5.62
N THR A 151 69.48 -22.05 -6.64
CA THR A 151 69.23 -20.61 -6.53
C THR A 151 67.75 -20.28 -6.37
N GLU A 152 66.87 -20.93 -7.14
CA GLU A 152 65.41 -20.67 -7.07
C GLU A 152 64.82 -21.10 -5.72
N ILE A 153 65.24 -22.24 -5.18
CA ILE A 153 64.76 -22.71 -3.87
C ILE A 153 65.24 -21.78 -2.75
N LEU A 154 66.53 -21.42 -2.74
CA LEU A 154 67.06 -20.53 -1.71
C LEU A 154 66.41 -19.15 -1.74
N MET A 155 66.21 -18.58 -2.93
CA MET A 155 65.55 -17.29 -3.09
C MET A 155 64.09 -17.34 -2.60
N ALA A 156 63.35 -18.40 -2.94
CA ALA A 156 61.97 -18.58 -2.47
C ALA A 156 61.89 -18.66 -0.93
N MET A 157 62.78 -19.43 -0.29
CA MET A 157 62.78 -19.58 1.16
C MET A 157 63.21 -18.28 1.87
N LEU A 158 64.20 -17.58 1.34
CA LEU A 158 64.64 -16.30 1.90
C LEU A 158 63.52 -15.26 1.85
N SER A 159 62.88 -15.09 0.69
CA SER A 159 61.75 -14.15 0.55
C SER A 159 60.58 -14.48 1.47
N LEU A 160 60.31 -15.77 1.72
CA LEU A 160 59.27 -16.18 2.67
C LEU A 160 59.63 -15.76 4.10
N MET A 161 60.86 -16.03 4.53
CA MET A 161 61.31 -15.69 5.88
C MET A 161 61.37 -14.17 6.10
N GLU A 162 61.77 -13.40 5.10
CA GLU A 162 61.75 -11.93 5.14
C GLU A 162 60.33 -11.39 5.26
N ALA A 163 59.39 -11.92 4.49
CA ALA A 163 57.97 -11.53 4.57
C ALA A 163 57.38 -11.83 5.96
N GLN A 164 57.66 -13.01 6.51
CA GLN A 164 57.22 -13.39 7.86
C GLN A 164 57.81 -12.44 8.91
N ALA A 165 59.11 -12.16 8.85
CA ALA A 165 59.77 -11.25 9.78
C ALA A 165 59.18 -9.83 9.73
N LEU A 166 58.86 -9.33 8.54
CA LEU A 166 58.23 -8.03 8.36
C LEU A 166 56.83 -7.98 9.00
N PHE A 167 56.02 -9.02 8.79
CA PHE A 167 54.69 -9.12 9.40
C PHE A 167 54.75 -9.11 10.93
N PHE A 168 55.60 -9.94 11.54
CA PHE A 168 55.73 -9.95 12.99
C PHE A 168 56.23 -8.63 13.54
N LYS A 169 57.14 -7.95 12.82
CA LYS A 169 57.63 -6.62 13.21
C LYS A 169 56.51 -5.57 13.19
N GLN A 170 55.74 -5.52 12.10
CA GLN A 170 54.61 -4.59 11.96
C GLN A 170 53.52 -4.88 12.99
N GLY A 171 53.18 -6.16 13.19
CA GLY A 171 52.17 -6.56 14.19
C GLY A 171 52.59 -6.22 15.61
N HIS A 172 53.84 -6.47 15.98
CA HIS A 172 54.38 -6.09 17.28
C HIS A 172 54.32 -4.57 17.49
N GLN A 173 54.76 -3.78 16.51
CA GLN A 173 54.70 -2.32 16.57
C GLN A 173 53.27 -1.81 16.79
N SER A 174 52.30 -2.33 16.02
CA SER A 174 50.89 -1.95 16.15
C SER A 174 50.32 -2.23 17.53
N LEU A 175 50.71 -3.34 18.16
CA LEU A 175 50.28 -3.70 19.51
C LEU A 175 50.98 -2.88 20.60
N THR A 176 52.27 -2.60 20.45
CA THR A 176 53.03 -1.75 21.40
C THR A 176 52.49 -0.33 21.43
N GLU A 177 52.07 0.22 20.28
CA GLU A 177 51.41 1.53 20.23
C GLU A 177 50.07 1.58 21.00
N LEU A 178 49.44 0.44 21.28
CA LEU A 178 48.21 0.33 22.09
C LEU A 178 48.47 0.15 23.59
N GLU A 179 49.67 -0.18 24.04
CA GLU A 179 49.93 -0.57 25.43
C GLU A 179 49.54 0.51 26.44
N SER A 180 49.88 1.77 26.16
CA SER A 180 49.54 2.91 27.01
C SER A 180 48.02 3.11 27.10
N TYR A 181 47.31 2.93 25.98
CA TYR A 181 45.85 3.02 25.93
C TYR A 181 45.19 1.85 26.66
N ASN A 182 45.68 0.62 26.49
CA ASN A 182 45.15 -0.56 27.18
C ASN A 182 45.25 -0.43 28.70
N LYS A 183 46.36 0.13 29.20
CA LYS A 183 46.52 0.41 30.62
C LYS A 183 45.47 1.41 31.12
N LYS A 184 45.31 2.53 30.42
CA LYS A 184 44.30 3.55 30.74
C LYS A 184 42.89 2.95 30.72
N LEU A 185 42.53 2.22 29.66
CA LEU A 185 41.22 1.58 29.52
C LEU A 185 40.94 0.57 30.64
N SER A 186 41.96 -0.18 31.08
CA SER A 186 41.82 -1.12 32.19
C SER A 186 41.54 -0.42 33.54
N GLU A 187 42.16 0.74 33.78
CA GLU A 187 41.91 1.56 34.96
C GLU A 187 40.48 2.13 34.94
N GLU A 188 40.05 2.68 33.80
CA GLU A 188 38.70 3.19 33.58
C GLU A 188 37.64 2.09 33.74
N TYR A 189 37.86 0.91 33.15
CA TYR A 189 36.97 -0.25 33.30
C TYR A 189 36.78 -0.64 34.77
N THR A 190 37.87 -0.68 35.54
CA THR A 190 37.81 -1.02 36.97
C THR A 190 36.96 0.00 37.73
N GLN A 191 37.10 1.28 37.42
CA GLN A 191 36.31 2.34 38.04
C GLN A 191 34.82 2.25 37.65
N LEU A 192 34.51 1.95 36.39
CA LEU A 192 33.14 1.75 35.91
C LEU A 192 32.43 0.59 36.63
N VAL A 193 33.14 -0.52 36.84
CA VAL A 193 32.61 -1.67 37.59
C VAL A 193 32.29 -1.30 39.03
N LEU A 194 33.16 -0.52 39.70
CA LEU A 194 32.92 -0.04 41.07
C LEU A 194 31.72 0.91 41.14
N ASN A 195 31.60 1.84 40.19
CA ASN A 195 30.48 2.78 40.12
C ASN A 195 29.16 2.04 39.88
N SER A 196 29.13 1.10 38.93
CA SER A 196 27.95 0.29 38.64
C SER A 196 27.51 -0.56 39.85
N ALA A 197 28.45 -1.14 40.59
CA ALA A 197 28.14 -1.88 41.81
C ALA A 197 27.55 -0.99 42.92
N ARG A 198 28.03 0.25 43.03
CA ARG A 198 27.49 1.25 43.96
C ARG A 198 26.08 1.68 43.56
N GLU A 199 25.86 2.06 42.30
CA GLU A 199 24.54 2.45 41.80
C GLU A 199 23.51 1.32 41.97
N LYS A 200 23.91 0.08 41.66
CA LYS A 200 23.06 -1.09 41.88
C LYS A 200 22.63 -1.19 43.35
N ARG A 201 23.57 -1.05 44.29
CA ARG A 201 23.27 -1.10 45.73
C ARG A 201 22.30 0.02 46.14
N ASP A 202 22.55 1.25 45.67
CA ASP A 202 21.72 2.42 45.99
C ASP A 202 20.30 2.26 45.42
N MET A 203 20.16 1.71 44.20
CA MET A 203 18.87 1.37 43.59
C MET A 203 18.15 0.24 44.35
N GLU A 204 18.85 -0.81 44.75
CA GLU A 204 18.29 -1.91 45.54
C GLU A 204 17.78 -1.42 46.90
N GLN A 205 18.53 -0.52 47.55
CA GLN A 205 18.12 0.11 48.80
C GLN A 205 16.86 0.97 48.60
N SER A 206 16.83 1.79 47.54
CA SER A 206 15.68 2.63 47.20
C SER A 206 14.44 1.78 46.89
N HIS A 207 14.60 0.72 46.11
CA HIS A 207 13.55 -0.25 45.81
C HIS A 207 13.04 -0.94 47.10
N GLY A 208 13.94 -1.33 48.00
CA GLY A 208 13.58 -1.88 49.31
C GLY A 208 12.81 -0.88 50.19
N ALA A 209 13.16 0.40 50.14
CA ALA A 209 12.45 1.47 50.86
C ALA A 209 11.05 1.73 50.28
N VAL A 210 10.89 1.74 48.95
CA VAL A 210 9.58 1.87 48.28
C VAL A 210 8.67 0.70 48.65
N LYS A 211 9.19 -0.53 48.69
CA LYS A 211 8.42 -1.72 49.06
C LYS A 211 7.97 -1.73 50.54
N LYS A 212 8.71 -1.05 51.43
CA LYS A 212 8.40 -0.94 52.87
C LYS A 212 7.43 0.19 53.20
N LYS A 213 7.35 1.24 52.38
CA LYS A 213 6.22 2.18 52.45
C LYS A 213 4.99 1.37 52.10
N ASP A 214 3.98 1.41 52.95
CA ASP A 214 2.74 0.68 52.72
C ASP A 214 2.12 1.23 51.41
N VAL A 215 2.30 0.50 50.31
CA VAL A 215 1.72 0.82 48.99
C VAL A 215 0.24 0.43 48.98
N SER A 216 -0.37 0.33 50.16
CA SER A 216 -1.76 0.02 50.43
C SER A 216 -2.60 1.29 50.52
N TYR A 217 -2.56 2.13 49.50
CA TYR A 217 -3.73 2.81 48.93
C TYR A 217 -3.24 3.64 47.74
N ASP A 218 -3.86 3.42 46.59
CA ASP A 218 -3.74 4.22 45.37
C ASP A 218 -4.40 5.60 45.56
N ASP A 219 -3.85 6.37 46.50
CA ASP A 219 -4.04 7.81 46.59
C ASP A 219 -2.68 8.43 46.23
N SER A 220 -2.23 8.21 44.99
CA SER A 220 -1.23 9.11 44.40
C SER A 220 -1.78 10.52 44.60
N ILE A 221 -1.10 11.31 45.42
CA ILE A 221 -1.43 12.69 45.75
C ILE A 221 -1.55 13.45 44.42
N MET A 222 -2.78 13.55 43.89
CA MET A 222 -3.12 14.34 42.72
C MET A 222 -3.34 15.77 43.21
N ASP A 223 -2.26 16.41 43.67
CA ASP A 223 -2.32 17.80 44.11
C ASP A 223 -2.25 18.70 42.89
N PHE A 224 -3.31 19.48 42.68
CA PHE A 224 -3.33 20.55 41.70
C PHE A 224 -2.26 21.59 42.07
N SER A 225 -1.27 21.78 41.20
CA SER A 225 -0.19 22.76 41.40
C SER A 225 -0.19 23.75 40.24
N PRO A 226 -0.81 24.94 40.40
CA PRO A 226 -0.90 25.91 39.32
C PRO A 226 0.48 26.46 38.90
N ASP A 227 1.48 26.42 39.79
CA ASP A 227 2.84 26.94 39.59
C ASP A 227 3.90 25.84 39.41
N ALA A 228 3.49 24.64 38.96
CA ALA A 228 4.45 23.55 38.77
C ALA A 228 5.55 23.97 37.77
N PRO A 229 6.85 23.72 38.07
CA PRO A 229 7.95 24.19 37.23
C PRO A 229 7.97 23.58 35.81
N ASN A 230 7.20 22.52 35.58
CA ASN A 230 6.99 21.89 34.27
C ASN A 230 5.79 22.47 33.49
N GLY A 231 5.02 23.40 34.07
CA GLY A 231 3.81 23.98 33.46
C GLY A 231 2.62 23.03 33.36
N ILE A 232 2.65 21.90 34.07
CA ILE A 232 1.58 20.89 34.12
C ILE A 232 0.86 21.03 35.46
N ALA A 233 -0.41 21.45 35.42
CA ALA A 233 -1.20 21.70 36.62
C ALA A 233 -1.72 20.42 37.30
N MET A 234 -1.99 19.39 36.50
CA MET A 234 -2.39 18.04 36.95
C MET A 234 -2.18 17.04 35.80
N GLU A 235 -1.77 15.82 36.13
CA GLU A 235 -1.68 14.71 35.18
C GLU A 235 -2.07 13.37 35.80
N GLY A 236 -2.57 12.44 34.98
CA GLY A 236 -2.95 11.10 35.44
C GLY A 236 -3.81 10.34 34.44
N TYR A 237 -4.14 9.09 34.78
CA TYR A 237 -4.99 8.27 33.92
C TYR A 237 -6.47 8.58 34.09
N LEU A 238 -7.18 8.72 32.97
CA LEU A 238 -8.64 8.74 32.91
C LEU A 238 -9.11 7.84 31.78
N TYR A 239 -10.33 7.31 31.92
CA TYR A 239 -11.04 6.72 30.79
C TYR A 239 -11.80 7.81 30.04
N LYS A 240 -11.67 7.85 28.72
CA LYS A 240 -12.50 8.69 27.86
C LYS A 240 -13.46 7.85 27.04
N ARG A 241 -14.70 8.32 26.92
CA ARG A 241 -15.67 7.74 25.99
C ARG A 241 -15.42 8.30 24.59
N ALA A 242 -15.29 7.42 23.61
CA ALA A 242 -15.21 7.83 22.22
C ALA A 242 -16.54 8.47 21.79
N SER A 243 -16.45 9.49 20.94
CA SER A 243 -17.61 10.14 20.32
C SER A 243 -18.18 9.33 19.14
N ASN A 244 -17.59 8.18 18.83
CA ASN A 244 -18.05 7.27 17.77
C ASN A 244 -19.23 6.39 18.22
N ALA A 245 -19.94 5.81 17.26
CA ALA A 245 -21.16 5.02 17.48
C ALA A 245 -20.97 3.86 18.48
N PHE A 246 -19.77 3.27 18.52
CA PHE A 246 -19.44 2.18 19.44
C PHE A 246 -19.28 2.63 20.90
N LYS A 247 -19.27 3.95 21.18
CA LYS A 247 -19.16 4.57 22.52
C LYS A 247 -18.11 3.91 23.42
N THR A 248 -16.99 3.51 22.81
CA THR A 248 -15.96 2.73 23.49
C THR A 248 -15.23 3.56 24.52
N TRP A 249 -14.92 2.95 25.67
CA TRP A 249 -14.15 3.60 26.72
C TRP A 249 -12.68 3.23 26.57
N SER A 250 -11.81 4.24 26.59
CA SER A 250 -10.37 4.06 26.41
C SER A 250 -9.58 4.78 27.50
N ARG A 251 -8.69 4.04 28.19
CA ARG A 251 -7.79 4.60 29.20
C ARG A 251 -6.68 5.40 28.51
N ARG A 252 -6.46 6.64 28.93
CA ARG A 252 -5.43 7.53 28.37
C ARG A 252 -4.78 8.32 29.51
N TRP A 253 -3.54 8.76 29.29
CA TRP A 253 -2.86 9.68 30.21
C TRP A 253 -3.24 11.10 29.83
N PHE A 254 -3.92 11.79 30.74
CA PHE A 254 -4.35 13.16 30.59
C PHE A 254 -3.40 14.10 31.32
N SER A 255 -3.23 15.29 30.77
CA SER A 255 -2.57 16.40 31.47
C SER A 255 -3.29 17.71 31.21
N ILE A 256 -3.29 18.57 32.23
CA ILE A 256 -3.73 19.95 32.14
C ILE A 256 -2.48 20.81 32.03
N GLN A 257 -2.27 21.44 30.88
CA GLN A 257 -1.09 22.26 30.62
C GLN A 257 -1.49 23.45 29.75
N LYS A 258 -0.99 24.64 30.07
CA LYS A 258 -1.23 25.88 29.28
C LYS A 258 -2.71 26.13 28.95
N ASN A 259 -3.60 25.95 29.93
CA ASN A 259 -5.06 26.11 29.77
C ASN A 259 -5.72 25.15 28.76
N GLN A 260 -5.04 24.04 28.43
CA GLN A 260 -5.55 22.98 27.57
C GLN A 260 -5.72 21.68 28.35
N LEU A 261 -6.72 20.90 27.96
CA LEU A 261 -6.83 19.51 28.37
C LEU A 261 -6.35 18.63 27.21
N VAL A 262 -5.26 17.90 27.44
CA VAL A 262 -4.63 17.05 26.43
C VAL A 262 -4.51 15.61 26.91
N TYR A 263 -4.41 14.65 25.99
CA TYR A 263 -4.06 13.27 26.32
C TYR A 263 -3.03 12.66 25.37
N GLN A 264 -2.32 11.64 25.87
CA GLN A 264 -1.45 10.77 25.09
C GLN A 264 -1.93 9.30 25.18
N LYS A 265 -1.76 8.52 24.11
CA LYS A 265 -2.11 7.07 24.13
C LYS A 265 -0.92 6.23 24.58
N LYS A 266 0.28 6.60 24.15
CA LYS A 266 1.55 6.03 24.61
C LYS A 266 2.50 7.13 25.08
N HIS A 267 3.47 6.77 25.91
CA HIS A 267 4.54 7.66 26.34
C HIS A 267 5.28 8.21 25.11
N ASN A 268 5.56 9.52 25.07
CA ASN A 268 6.19 10.26 23.96
C ASN A 268 5.41 10.29 22.62
N GLU A 269 4.10 10.04 22.62
CA GLU A 269 3.24 10.28 21.45
C GLU A 269 2.80 11.75 21.40
N GLN A 270 2.48 12.25 20.21
CA GLN A 270 1.97 13.62 20.05
C GLN A 270 0.70 13.82 20.88
N LEU A 271 0.70 14.87 21.70
CA LEU A 271 -0.42 15.22 22.57
C LEU A 271 -1.65 15.56 21.74
N THR A 272 -2.75 14.84 21.99
CA THR A 272 -4.04 15.12 21.38
C THR A 272 -4.81 16.10 22.24
N VAL A 273 -5.10 17.28 21.68
CA VAL A 273 -5.89 18.31 22.36
C VAL A 273 -7.36 17.90 22.40
N VAL A 274 -7.89 17.73 23.61
CA VAL A 274 -9.31 17.47 23.86
C VAL A 274 -10.07 18.78 23.92
N VAL A 275 -9.48 19.75 24.60
CA VAL A 275 -10.01 21.10 24.79
C VAL A 275 -8.90 22.10 24.52
N GLU A 276 -9.10 22.94 23.50
CA GLU A 276 -8.14 23.98 23.08
C GLU A 276 -8.08 25.17 24.05
N ASP A 277 -9.19 25.46 24.73
CA ASP A 277 -9.27 26.52 25.72
C ASP A 277 -10.24 26.15 26.83
N LEU A 278 -9.69 25.81 28.00
CA LEU A 278 -10.49 25.48 29.18
C LEU A 278 -11.38 26.66 29.62
N ARG A 279 -11.04 27.92 29.35
CA ARG A 279 -11.83 29.10 29.78
C ARG A 279 -13.28 29.07 29.31
N LEU A 280 -13.53 28.48 28.15
CA LEU A 280 -14.86 28.41 27.55
C LEU A 280 -15.63 27.15 27.98
N CYS A 281 -15.09 26.37 28.91
CA CYS A 281 -15.64 25.09 29.30
C CYS A 281 -16.38 25.16 30.64
N THR A 282 -17.30 24.22 30.81
CA THR A 282 -17.89 23.89 32.10
C THR A 282 -17.64 22.42 32.40
N VAL A 283 -17.40 22.08 33.66
CA VAL A 283 -17.24 20.70 34.09
C VAL A 283 -18.36 20.32 35.05
N LYS A 284 -18.98 19.16 34.82
CA LYS A 284 -20.13 18.69 35.59
C LYS A 284 -20.00 17.19 35.91
N PRO A 285 -20.34 16.74 37.13
CA PRO A 285 -20.50 15.32 37.40
C PRO A 285 -21.69 14.76 36.60
N CYS A 286 -21.58 13.53 36.10
CA CYS A 286 -22.63 12.89 35.31
C CYS A 286 -23.21 11.70 36.09
N SER A 287 -24.45 11.84 36.60
CA SER A 287 -25.16 10.81 37.38
C SER A 287 -26.09 9.94 36.55
N GLU A 288 -26.36 10.31 35.30
CA GLU A 288 -27.34 9.63 34.41
C GLU A 288 -26.74 8.49 33.57
N GLN A 289 -25.46 8.14 33.79
CA GLN A 289 -24.78 7.07 33.05
C GLN A 289 -24.53 5.83 33.91
N ASP A 290 -24.54 4.66 33.27
CA ASP A 290 -24.35 3.34 33.93
C ASP A 290 -22.97 3.17 34.60
N ARG A 291 -21.98 4.03 34.34
CA ARG A 291 -20.62 3.94 34.90
C ARG A 291 -20.40 4.92 36.05
N ARG A 292 -19.79 4.40 37.13
CA ARG A 292 -19.40 5.18 38.31
C ARG A 292 -18.26 6.15 38.00
N PHE A 293 -18.22 7.27 38.73
CA PHE A 293 -17.15 8.27 38.71
C PHE A 293 -16.98 9.03 37.38
N CYS A 294 -18.07 9.15 36.61
CA CYS A 294 -18.08 9.86 35.35
C CYS A 294 -18.31 11.37 35.54
N PHE A 295 -17.59 12.16 34.76
CA PHE A 295 -17.77 13.61 34.68
C PHE A 295 -17.60 14.07 33.24
N GLU A 296 -18.21 15.20 32.93
CA GLU A 296 -18.27 15.74 31.58
C GLU A 296 -17.62 17.12 31.55
N VAL A 297 -16.71 17.31 30.60
CA VAL A 297 -16.13 18.62 30.27
C VAL A 297 -16.79 19.10 28.99
N VAL A 298 -17.64 20.10 29.11
CA VAL A 298 -18.44 20.67 28.03
C VAL A 298 -17.79 21.95 27.55
N SER A 299 -17.33 21.97 26.30
CA SER A 299 -16.91 23.18 25.57
C SER A 299 -17.99 23.61 24.57
N PRO A 300 -17.89 24.80 23.95
CA PRO A 300 -18.89 25.28 22.99
C PRO A 300 -19.04 24.40 21.75
N SER A 301 -17.99 23.67 21.37
CA SER A 301 -17.96 22.84 20.16
C SER A 301 -17.93 21.34 20.44
N LYS A 302 -17.52 20.91 21.64
CA LYS A 302 -17.34 19.49 21.98
C LYS A 302 -17.73 19.23 23.43
N SER A 303 -18.38 18.10 23.65
CA SER A 303 -18.50 17.53 24.99
C SER A 303 -17.62 16.30 25.12
N CYS A 304 -16.78 16.27 26.15
CA CYS A 304 -15.91 15.14 26.44
C CYS A 304 -16.35 14.47 27.74
N LEU A 305 -16.65 13.18 27.65
CA LEU A 305 -17.00 12.39 28.81
C LEU A 305 -15.81 11.57 29.31
N LEU A 306 -15.49 11.77 30.59
CA LEU A 306 -14.35 11.19 31.28
C LEU A 306 -14.81 10.39 32.50
N GLN A 307 -13.99 9.44 32.92
CA GLN A 307 -14.21 8.60 34.09
C GLN A 307 -12.90 8.46 34.86
N ALA A 308 -12.95 8.76 36.16
CA ALA A 308 -11.85 8.55 37.10
C ALA A 308 -11.94 7.16 37.77
N ASP A 309 -10.86 6.74 38.46
CA ASP A 309 -10.82 5.42 39.11
C ASP A 309 -11.45 5.43 40.51
N SER A 310 -11.63 6.60 41.14
CA SER A 310 -12.29 6.76 42.45
C SER A 310 -13.10 8.06 42.55
N GLU A 311 -14.00 8.14 43.53
CA GLU A 311 -14.77 9.36 43.83
C GLU A 311 -13.85 10.52 44.22
N ARG A 312 -12.78 10.25 44.99
CA ARG A 312 -11.78 11.26 45.36
C ARG A 312 -11.07 11.80 44.13
N GLN A 313 -10.61 10.92 43.23
CA GLN A 313 -9.97 11.33 41.98
C GLN A 313 -10.93 12.10 41.07
N GLN A 314 -12.21 11.68 40.98
CA GLN A 314 -13.23 12.41 40.23
C GLN A 314 -13.35 13.84 40.75
N GLN A 315 -13.45 14.03 42.07
CA GLN A 315 -13.54 15.36 42.66
C GLN A 315 -12.26 16.18 42.47
N SER A 316 -11.08 15.55 42.60
CA SER A 316 -9.80 16.21 42.32
C SER A 316 -9.69 16.68 40.88
N TRP A 317 -10.07 15.85 39.90
CA TRP A 317 -10.06 16.22 38.48
C TRP A 317 -11.08 17.31 38.14
N ILE A 318 -12.29 17.23 38.70
CA ILE A 318 -13.31 18.29 38.54
C ILE A 318 -12.79 19.61 39.12
N SER A 319 -12.26 19.59 40.35
CA SER A 319 -11.73 20.77 41.01
C SER A 319 -10.51 21.34 40.26
N ALA A 320 -9.61 20.50 39.76
CA ALA A 320 -8.46 20.94 38.98
C ALA A 320 -8.90 21.63 37.68
N VAL A 321 -9.87 21.06 36.96
CA VAL A 321 -10.44 21.70 35.76
C VAL A 321 -11.12 23.02 36.11
N GLN A 322 -11.91 23.09 37.18
CA GLN A 322 -12.54 24.35 37.65
C GLN A 322 -11.51 25.42 38.04
N ASN A 323 -10.45 25.03 38.76
CA ASN A 323 -9.39 25.94 39.17
C ASN A 323 -8.57 26.42 37.99
N SER A 324 -8.29 25.56 37.00
CA SER A 324 -7.66 25.96 35.73
C SER A 324 -8.53 26.92 34.93
N ILE A 325 -9.86 26.72 34.90
CA ILE A 325 -10.80 27.66 34.30
C ILE A 325 -10.71 29.02 35.00
N ALA A 326 -10.75 29.04 36.34
CA ALA A 326 -10.70 30.26 37.13
C ALA A 326 -9.37 31.03 36.99
N SER A 327 -8.24 30.32 37.03
CA SER A 327 -6.89 30.88 36.84
C SER A 327 -6.75 31.49 35.44
N ALA A 328 -7.24 30.81 34.40
CA ALA A 328 -7.21 31.31 33.03
C ALA A 328 -8.08 32.57 32.80
N PHE A 329 -9.05 32.85 33.68
CA PHE A 329 -9.78 34.13 33.69
C PHE A 329 -9.06 35.24 34.47
N GLN A 330 -8.25 34.90 35.47
CA GLN A 330 -7.48 35.86 36.27
C GLN A 330 -6.27 36.42 35.50
N ASP A 331 -5.63 35.62 34.65
CA ASP A 331 -4.54 36.05 33.75
C ASP A 331 -4.92 37.25 32.85
N ARG A 332 -6.22 37.46 32.55
CA ARG A 332 -6.67 38.63 31.78
C ARG A 332 -6.76 39.94 32.59
N ARG A 333 -6.69 39.88 33.92
CA ARG A 333 -6.81 41.09 34.76
C ARG A 333 -5.48 41.82 34.94
N ASP A 334 -4.34 41.16 34.74
CA ASP A 334 -3.01 41.77 34.86
C ASP A 334 -2.47 42.39 33.55
N ASP A 335 -3.09 42.12 32.39
CA ASP A 335 -2.68 42.69 31.09
C ASP A 335 -3.26 44.09 30.78
N ASN A 336 -3.86 44.77 31.76
CA ASN A 336 -4.56 46.05 31.55
C ASN A 336 -3.80 47.30 32.03
N LEU A 337 -2.46 47.30 31.94
CA LEU A 337 -1.63 48.49 32.17
C LEU A 337 -0.40 48.54 31.23
N GLY A 338 -0.53 49.20 30.06
CA GLY A 338 0.66 49.67 29.29
C GLY A 338 0.40 49.91 27.79
N PRO A 339 0.94 50.99 27.18
CA PRO A 339 0.34 51.63 26.01
C PRO A 339 0.93 51.22 24.66
N ARG A 340 0.10 51.35 23.62
CA ARG A 340 0.39 51.67 22.21
C ARG A 340 1.86 51.55 21.75
N ASP A 341 2.10 50.65 20.79
CA ASP A 341 2.94 51.02 19.65
C ASP A 341 2.61 50.29 18.34
N ARG A 342 3.01 50.95 17.26
CA ARG A 342 2.47 50.94 15.90
C ARG A 342 3.12 49.90 14.96
N CYS A 343 2.43 49.70 13.84
CA CYS A 343 2.88 49.21 12.51
C CYS A 343 3.06 47.69 12.34
N SER A 344 2.21 47.01 11.55
CA SER A 344 2.07 47.03 10.07
C SER A 344 2.95 45.98 9.40
N SER A 345 2.35 44.90 8.90
CA SER A 345 2.22 44.61 7.46
C SER A 345 1.87 43.13 7.18
N VAL A 346 0.80 42.94 6.40
CA VAL A 346 0.46 41.91 5.39
C VAL A 346 1.02 40.47 5.59
N SER A 347 0.23 39.39 5.56
CA SER A 347 -0.73 39.03 4.50
C SER A 347 -1.71 37.94 4.93
N ALA A 348 -2.82 37.90 4.20
CA ALA A 348 -4.00 37.06 4.31
C ALA A 348 -3.80 35.57 4.62
N GLY A 349 -4.69 35.06 5.47
CA GLY A 349 -4.96 33.64 5.70
C GLY A 349 -6.24 33.50 6.51
N SER A 350 -7.39 33.86 5.92
CA SER A 350 -8.71 33.68 6.53
C SER A 350 -9.00 32.19 6.69
N VAL A 351 -9.05 31.69 7.92
CA VAL A 351 -9.69 30.40 8.20
C VAL A 351 -10.71 30.61 9.31
N ARG A 352 -11.97 30.50 8.89
CA ARG A 352 -13.14 30.65 9.74
C ARG A 352 -13.35 29.40 10.57
N LEU A 353 -13.72 29.65 11.82
CA LEU A 353 -14.27 28.72 12.81
C LEU A 353 -15.41 27.90 12.19
N SER A 354 -15.38 26.57 12.36
CA SER A 354 -16.48 25.70 11.97
C SER A 354 -17.32 25.33 13.19
N ALA A 355 -18.49 25.96 13.26
CA ALA A 355 -19.68 25.29 13.76
C ALA A 355 -20.07 24.20 12.74
N GLY A 356 -20.57 23.06 13.23
CA GLY A 356 -21.41 22.15 12.44
C GLY A 356 -20.71 20.97 11.78
N GLU A 357 -20.75 19.80 12.42
CA GLU A 357 -20.48 18.51 11.73
C GLU A 357 -21.65 18.10 10.80
N GLN A 358 -22.83 18.74 10.89
CA GLN A 358 -23.89 18.63 9.88
C GLN A 358 -23.78 19.70 8.78
N GLU A 359 -23.28 20.91 9.08
CA GLU A 359 -23.03 21.95 8.04
C GLU A 359 -21.76 21.69 7.23
N SER A 360 -20.76 20.97 7.75
CA SER A 360 -19.50 20.73 7.04
C SER A 360 -19.66 19.76 5.87
N SER A 361 -20.36 18.64 6.03
CA SER A 361 -20.50 17.64 4.95
C SER A 361 -21.29 18.16 3.74
N GLY A 362 -22.32 19.00 3.96
CA GLY A 362 -23.09 19.62 2.88
C GLY A 362 -22.30 20.71 2.16
N ARG A 363 -21.46 21.48 2.87
CA ARG A 363 -20.57 22.47 2.24
C ARG A 363 -19.48 21.79 1.41
N GLU A 364 -18.88 20.71 1.90
CA GLU A 364 -17.90 19.92 1.16
C GLU A 364 -18.49 19.35 -0.14
N ALA A 365 -19.67 18.71 -0.07
CA ALA A 365 -20.35 18.18 -1.26
C ALA A 365 -20.76 19.28 -2.26
N LEU A 366 -21.21 20.44 -1.78
CA LEU A 366 -21.53 21.59 -2.62
C LEU A 366 -20.31 22.08 -3.39
N GLU A 367 -19.18 22.28 -2.70
CA GLU A 367 -17.93 22.76 -3.31
C GLU A 367 -17.37 21.79 -4.35
N GLU A 368 -17.33 20.49 -4.03
CA GLU A 368 -16.87 19.44 -4.96
C GLU A 368 -17.75 19.34 -6.21
N VAL A 369 -19.07 19.27 -6.04
CA VAL A 369 -20.00 19.12 -7.17
C VAL A 369 -20.06 20.38 -8.02
N GLN A 370 -20.00 21.58 -7.44
CA GLN A 370 -20.02 22.84 -8.19
C GLN A 370 -18.72 23.11 -8.96
N ALA A 371 -17.58 22.54 -8.54
CA ALA A 371 -16.31 22.66 -9.24
C ALA A 371 -16.31 21.99 -10.63
N ILE A 372 -17.23 21.05 -10.87
CA ILE A 372 -17.38 20.35 -12.14
C ILE A 372 -17.90 21.29 -13.24
N SER A 373 -17.40 21.08 -14.46
CA SER A 373 -17.71 21.93 -15.61
C SER A 373 -19.22 22.04 -15.87
N GLY A 374 -19.75 23.26 -15.76
CA GLY A 374 -21.16 23.59 -15.98
C GLY A 374 -22.05 23.47 -14.74
N ASN A 375 -21.57 22.91 -13.63
CA ASN A 375 -22.37 22.74 -12.41
C ASN A 375 -22.54 24.04 -11.61
N GLY A 376 -21.75 25.08 -11.88
CA GLY A 376 -21.91 26.42 -11.30
C GLY A 376 -23.15 27.19 -11.76
N GLN A 377 -23.92 26.67 -12.72
CA GLN A 377 -25.20 27.21 -13.17
C GLN A 377 -26.23 26.09 -13.26
N CYS A 378 -27.50 26.39 -12.99
CA CYS A 378 -28.60 25.44 -13.10
C CYS A 378 -28.67 24.85 -14.52
N CYS A 379 -28.74 23.51 -14.60
CA CYS A 379 -28.72 22.75 -15.85
C CYS A 379 -29.75 23.24 -16.89
N ASP A 380 -30.95 23.63 -16.43
CA ASP A 380 -32.08 23.90 -17.32
C ASP A 380 -32.31 25.39 -17.62
N CYS A 381 -32.16 26.29 -16.64
CA CYS A 381 -32.42 27.72 -16.84
C CYS A 381 -31.19 28.63 -16.71
N GLY A 382 -30.01 28.07 -16.40
CA GLY A 382 -28.75 28.83 -16.30
C GLY A 382 -28.61 29.72 -15.06
N GLU A 383 -29.46 29.56 -14.05
CA GLU A 383 -29.39 30.35 -12.81
C GLU A 383 -28.09 30.04 -12.04
N PRO A 384 -27.26 31.04 -11.68
CA PRO A 384 -25.96 30.80 -11.06
C PRO A 384 -26.11 30.26 -9.63
N GLY A 385 -25.13 29.45 -9.20
CA GLY A 385 -25.05 28.91 -7.84
C GLY A 385 -26.20 27.95 -7.47
N PRO A 386 -26.42 26.85 -8.20
CA PRO A 386 -27.47 25.89 -7.87
C PRO A 386 -27.12 25.09 -6.60
N ASP A 387 -28.06 25.07 -5.63
CA ASP A 387 -27.93 24.35 -4.34
C ASP A 387 -28.69 23.02 -4.30
N TRP A 388 -29.21 22.54 -5.43
CA TRP A 388 -29.89 21.25 -5.55
C TRP A 388 -29.28 20.42 -6.66
N ALA A 389 -29.48 19.11 -6.59
CA ALA A 389 -29.00 18.17 -7.60
C ALA A 389 -30.01 17.04 -7.84
N SER A 390 -30.01 16.50 -9.06
CA SER A 390 -30.73 15.27 -9.40
C SER A 390 -29.76 14.10 -9.46
N ILE A 391 -29.76 13.26 -8.43
CA ILE A 391 -28.73 12.22 -8.22
C ILE A 391 -28.76 11.07 -9.24
N ASN A 392 -29.90 10.82 -9.89
CA ASN A 392 -29.99 9.84 -10.96
C ASN A 392 -29.59 10.38 -12.35
N LEU A 393 -29.64 11.71 -12.53
CA LEU A 393 -29.28 12.37 -13.79
C LEU A 393 -27.87 12.94 -13.76
N GLY A 394 -27.30 13.20 -12.58
CA GLY A 394 -25.97 13.81 -12.45
C GLY A 394 -25.93 15.30 -12.79
N ILE A 395 -26.98 16.05 -12.45
CA ILE A 395 -27.13 17.49 -12.78
C ILE A 395 -27.39 18.35 -11.55
N THR A 396 -27.00 19.63 -11.60
CA THR A 396 -27.31 20.65 -10.59
C THR A 396 -28.46 21.57 -11.03
N LEU A 397 -29.29 21.98 -10.07
CA LEU A 397 -30.57 22.64 -10.27
C LEU A 397 -30.75 23.80 -9.29
N CYS A 398 -31.37 24.91 -9.71
CA CYS A 398 -31.83 25.97 -8.80
C CYS A 398 -33.12 25.57 -8.07
N ILE A 399 -33.60 26.41 -7.14
CA ILE A 399 -34.77 26.10 -6.30
C ILE A 399 -36.03 25.86 -7.14
N THR A 400 -36.17 26.62 -8.22
CA THR A 400 -37.36 26.58 -9.05
C THR A 400 -37.36 25.33 -9.93
N CYS A 401 -36.24 25.06 -10.61
CA CYS A 401 -36.09 23.88 -11.47
C CYS A 401 -36.10 22.59 -10.65
N SER A 402 -35.48 22.57 -9.46
CA SER A 402 -35.54 21.42 -8.54
C SER A 402 -36.98 21.12 -8.10
N GLY A 403 -37.79 22.14 -7.84
CA GLY A 403 -39.22 22.00 -7.56
C GLY A 403 -40.04 21.42 -8.71
N ILE A 404 -39.66 21.70 -9.97
CA ILE A 404 -40.27 21.10 -11.17
C ILE A 404 -39.81 19.64 -11.34
N HIS A 405 -38.52 19.37 -11.18
CA HIS A 405 -37.99 18.00 -11.24
C HIS A 405 -38.69 17.08 -10.22
N ARG A 406 -38.98 17.58 -9.01
CA ARG A 406 -39.77 16.86 -8.00
C ARG A 406 -41.20 16.53 -8.48
N SER A 407 -41.83 17.38 -9.28
CA SER A 407 -43.20 17.15 -9.78
C SER A 407 -43.28 16.17 -10.95
N LEU A 408 -42.15 15.85 -11.60
CA LEU A 408 -42.09 14.78 -12.62
C LEU A 408 -42.24 13.38 -12.00
N GLY A 409 -41.79 13.22 -10.76
CA GLY A 409 -41.76 11.94 -10.04
C GLY A 409 -40.39 11.27 -10.07
N VAL A 410 -40.18 10.37 -9.10
CA VAL A 410 -38.87 9.74 -8.81
C VAL A 410 -38.33 8.84 -9.91
N HIS A 411 -39.17 8.46 -10.87
CA HIS A 411 -38.79 7.66 -12.04
C HIS A 411 -38.16 8.52 -13.15
N PHE A 412 -38.31 9.84 -13.08
CA PHE A 412 -37.61 10.77 -13.98
C PHE A 412 -36.45 11.48 -13.27
N SER A 413 -36.68 12.01 -12.06
CA SER A 413 -35.66 12.76 -11.33
C SER A 413 -35.76 12.56 -9.82
N LYS A 414 -34.59 12.33 -9.21
CA LYS A 414 -34.42 12.14 -7.76
C LYS A 414 -33.65 13.34 -7.19
N VAL A 415 -34.38 14.31 -6.64
CA VAL A 415 -33.81 15.58 -6.20
C VAL A 415 -33.31 15.50 -4.75
N ARG A 416 -32.11 16.03 -4.52
CA ARG A 416 -31.48 16.26 -3.20
C ARG A 416 -30.96 17.70 -3.12
N SER A 417 -30.92 18.26 -1.91
CA SER A 417 -30.26 19.53 -1.62
C SER A 417 -28.77 19.27 -1.39
N LEU A 418 -27.90 20.07 -2.00
CA LEU A 418 -26.45 19.99 -1.79
C LEU A 418 -26.05 20.51 -0.41
N THR A 419 -26.86 21.40 0.20
CA THR A 419 -26.56 22.03 1.48
C THR A 419 -27.34 21.45 2.67
N LEU A 420 -28.54 20.91 2.44
CA LEU A 420 -29.45 20.48 3.52
C LEU A 420 -29.52 18.96 3.70
N ASP A 421 -29.23 18.17 2.66
CA ASP A 421 -29.27 16.71 2.75
C ASP A 421 -27.87 16.16 3.07
N SER A 422 -27.81 15.00 3.73
CA SER A 422 -26.56 14.25 3.90
C SER A 422 -26.20 13.56 2.58
N TRP A 423 -24.92 13.65 2.20
CA TRP A 423 -24.40 13.05 0.97
C TRP A 423 -23.45 11.90 1.28
N GLU A 424 -23.77 10.73 0.74
CA GLU A 424 -22.88 9.57 0.78
C GLU A 424 -21.70 9.81 -0.20
N PRO A 425 -20.46 9.40 0.14
CA PRO A 425 -19.29 9.63 -0.71
C PRO A 425 -19.43 9.09 -2.15
N GLU A 426 -20.12 7.96 -2.31
CA GLU A 426 -20.38 7.33 -3.61
C GLU A 426 -21.26 8.20 -4.51
N LEU A 427 -22.20 8.94 -3.92
CA LEU A 427 -23.07 9.87 -4.62
C LEU A 427 -22.33 11.13 -5.03
N VAL A 428 -21.46 11.68 -4.16
CA VAL A 428 -20.60 12.82 -4.51
C VAL A 428 -19.69 12.44 -5.67
N LYS A 429 -19.04 11.27 -5.60
CA LYS A 429 -18.20 10.75 -6.68
C LYS A 429 -18.99 10.62 -7.98
N LEU A 430 -20.20 10.04 -7.96
CA LEU A 430 -21.05 9.97 -9.14
C LEU A 430 -21.36 11.36 -9.73
N MET A 431 -21.70 12.34 -8.88
CA MET A 431 -21.96 13.71 -9.33
C MET A 431 -20.72 14.37 -9.96
N CYS A 432 -19.53 13.98 -9.52
CA CYS A 432 -18.24 14.44 -10.06
C CYS A 432 -17.84 13.80 -11.39
N GLU A 433 -18.30 12.57 -11.67
CA GLU A 433 -18.05 11.88 -12.95
C GLU A 433 -19.04 12.30 -14.06
N LEU A 434 -20.17 12.90 -13.68
CA LEU A 434 -21.16 13.50 -14.58
C LEU A 434 -21.05 15.04 -14.52
N GLY A 435 -22.12 15.74 -14.89
CA GLY A 435 -22.20 17.19 -14.81
C GLY A 435 -23.10 17.78 -15.88
N ASN A 436 -23.52 19.02 -15.66
CA ASN A 436 -24.47 19.72 -16.53
C ASN A 436 -23.97 19.79 -17.97
N THR A 437 -22.66 19.98 -18.18
CA THR A 437 -22.09 20.03 -19.54
C THR A 437 -22.26 18.69 -20.26
N ALA A 438 -21.93 17.57 -19.60
CA ALA A 438 -22.06 16.24 -20.19
C ALA A 438 -23.53 15.89 -20.48
N ILE A 439 -24.42 16.19 -19.54
CA ILE A 439 -25.85 15.90 -19.69
C ILE A 439 -26.51 16.80 -20.73
N ASN A 440 -26.14 18.08 -20.83
CA ASN A 440 -26.65 18.97 -21.87
C ASN A 440 -26.17 18.55 -23.27
N LYS A 441 -24.96 18.00 -23.42
CA LYS A 441 -24.52 17.41 -24.70
C LYS A 441 -25.44 16.28 -25.19
N ILE A 442 -26.09 15.58 -24.27
CA ILE A 442 -27.04 14.49 -24.59
C ILE A 442 -28.45 15.06 -24.78
N TYR A 443 -28.97 15.73 -23.74
CA TYR A 443 -30.36 16.15 -23.64
C TYR A 443 -30.67 17.50 -24.29
N GLU A 444 -29.68 18.24 -24.78
CA GLU A 444 -29.82 19.48 -25.55
C GLU A 444 -29.12 19.37 -26.93
N ALA A 445 -28.74 18.15 -27.36
CA ALA A 445 -27.90 17.92 -28.54
C ALA A 445 -28.41 18.56 -29.83
N ARG A 446 -29.74 18.64 -30.00
CA ARG A 446 -30.42 19.19 -31.17
C ARG A 446 -31.11 20.52 -30.91
N ILE A 447 -30.72 21.24 -29.88
CA ILE A 447 -31.32 22.54 -29.55
C ILE A 447 -31.15 23.54 -30.70
N ASP A 448 -30.00 23.55 -31.38
CA ASP A 448 -29.74 24.48 -32.49
C ASP A 448 -30.56 24.17 -33.75
N GLU A 449 -31.04 22.93 -33.91
CA GLU A 449 -31.92 22.50 -35.00
C GLU A 449 -33.40 22.83 -34.74
N ILE A 450 -33.75 23.18 -33.50
CA ILE A 450 -35.13 23.33 -33.03
C ILE A 450 -35.33 24.78 -32.60
N THR A 451 -36.39 25.45 -33.07
CA THR A 451 -36.68 26.87 -32.75
C THR A 451 -37.08 27.17 -31.29
N ILE A 452 -36.87 26.23 -30.37
CA ILE A 452 -37.22 26.35 -28.95
C ILE A 452 -36.00 26.89 -28.20
N LYS A 453 -36.14 28.09 -27.62
CA LYS A 453 -35.08 28.71 -26.82
C LYS A 453 -35.08 28.20 -25.38
N LYS A 454 -33.88 27.96 -24.85
CA LYS A 454 -33.66 27.64 -23.43
C LYS A 454 -34.17 28.79 -22.53
N PRO A 455 -34.89 28.50 -21.44
CA PRO A 455 -35.42 29.54 -20.54
C PRO A 455 -34.29 30.27 -19.80
N HIS A 456 -34.51 31.54 -19.49
CA HIS A 456 -33.61 32.38 -18.70
C HIS A 456 -33.92 32.24 -17.19
N PRO A 457 -33.01 32.61 -16.27
CA PRO A 457 -33.31 32.58 -14.83
C PRO A 457 -34.55 33.38 -14.43
N SER A 458 -34.84 34.49 -15.12
CA SER A 458 -36.04 35.31 -14.92
C SER A 458 -37.30 34.81 -15.64
N SER A 459 -37.23 33.73 -16.42
CA SER A 459 -38.40 33.18 -17.13
C SER A 459 -39.44 32.65 -16.12
N PRO A 460 -40.75 32.79 -16.43
CA PRO A 460 -41.83 32.22 -15.64
C PRO A 460 -41.65 30.72 -15.37
N ARG A 461 -42.17 30.26 -14.23
CA ARG A 461 -42.10 28.83 -13.83
C ARG A 461 -42.74 27.90 -14.89
N GLN A 462 -43.81 28.33 -15.55
CA GLN A 462 -44.49 27.55 -16.60
C GLN A 462 -43.58 27.28 -17.80
N ASP A 463 -42.78 28.27 -18.23
CA ASP A 463 -41.85 28.12 -19.35
C ASP A 463 -40.70 27.16 -18.97
N LYS A 464 -40.17 27.30 -17.74
CA LYS A 464 -39.19 26.36 -17.18
C LYS A 464 -39.76 24.94 -17.10
N GLU A 465 -41.02 24.77 -16.71
CA GLU A 465 -41.67 23.45 -16.65
C GLU A 465 -41.86 22.82 -18.03
N SER A 466 -42.34 23.59 -19.01
CA SER A 466 -42.48 23.13 -20.39
C SER A 466 -41.13 22.69 -20.99
N TRP A 467 -40.07 23.46 -20.73
CA TRP A 467 -38.71 23.12 -21.13
C TRP A 467 -38.23 21.81 -20.49
N ILE A 468 -38.32 21.68 -19.16
CA ILE A 468 -37.87 20.50 -18.42
C ILE A 468 -38.62 19.24 -18.85
N ARG A 469 -39.94 19.32 -19.06
CA ARG A 469 -40.73 18.21 -19.60
C ARG A 469 -40.30 17.83 -21.02
N SER A 470 -40.11 18.81 -21.88
CA SER A 470 -39.62 18.58 -23.26
C SER A 470 -38.24 17.92 -23.25
N LYS A 471 -37.35 18.33 -22.34
CA LYS A 471 -35.99 17.83 -22.20
C LYS A 471 -35.94 16.39 -21.69
N TYR A 472 -36.53 16.07 -20.54
CA TYR A 472 -36.32 14.76 -19.88
C TYR A 472 -37.47 13.77 -20.07
N VAL A 473 -38.72 14.24 -20.13
CA VAL A 473 -39.90 13.36 -20.26
C VAL A 473 -40.13 13.00 -21.71
N GLU A 474 -40.19 14.02 -22.58
CA GLU A 474 -40.46 13.84 -24.00
C GLU A 474 -39.19 13.60 -24.81
N LYS A 475 -38.02 13.89 -24.23
CA LYS A 475 -36.69 13.72 -24.84
C LYS A 475 -36.61 14.35 -26.24
N LYS A 476 -37.18 15.55 -26.39
CA LYS A 476 -37.34 16.20 -27.70
C LYS A 476 -36.03 16.62 -28.37
N PHE A 477 -34.98 16.88 -27.57
CA PHE A 477 -33.74 17.49 -28.05
C PHE A 477 -32.56 16.50 -28.16
N ILE A 478 -32.76 15.21 -27.83
CA ILE A 478 -31.73 14.18 -28.05
C ILE A 478 -31.61 13.89 -29.56
N HIS A 479 -30.44 13.40 -30.00
CA HIS A 479 -30.33 12.85 -31.36
C HIS A 479 -31.28 11.66 -31.54
N LYS A 480 -31.84 11.48 -32.73
CA LYS A 480 -32.57 10.25 -33.04
C LYS A 480 -31.53 9.21 -33.47
N LEU A 481 -31.58 8.01 -32.89
CA LEU A 481 -30.81 6.88 -33.40
C LEU A 481 -31.12 6.70 -34.90
N PRO A 482 -30.14 6.35 -35.75
CA PRO A 482 -30.40 6.03 -37.14
C PRO A 482 -31.51 4.98 -37.24
N GLU A 483 -32.60 5.30 -37.93
CA GLU A 483 -33.70 4.36 -38.18
C GLU A 483 -33.16 3.17 -39.00
N THR A 484 -32.78 2.08 -38.32
CA THR A 484 -32.58 0.79 -38.97
C THR A 484 -33.95 0.17 -39.28
N GLY A 485 -34.52 0.58 -40.42
CA GLY A 485 -35.57 -0.15 -41.12
C GLY A 485 -37.02 0.22 -40.78
N ARG A 486 -37.67 0.95 -41.71
CA ARG A 486 -39.13 1.18 -41.75
C ARG A 486 -39.91 -0.15 -41.75
N ALA A 487 -41.01 -0.20 -41.01
CA ALA A 487 -42.21 -0.93 -41.38
C ALA A 487 -43.44 -0.02 -41.21
N THR A 488 -44.35 -0.11 -42.18
CA THR A 488 -45.35 0.86 -42.59
C THR A 488 -46.47 1.21 -41.60
N VAL A 489 -46.92 2.46 -41.73
CA VAL A 489 -48.11 3.10 -41.16
C VAL A 489 -49.37 2.24 -41.27
N LEU A 490 -50.09 2.04 -40.16
CA LEU A 490 -51.54 1.84 -40.19
C LEU A 490 -52.25 2.80 -39.23
N ARG A 491 -53.19 3.50 -39.85
CA ARG A 491 -53.96 4.67 -39.44
C ARG A 491 -55.00 4.32 -38.36
N ARG A 492 -55.14 5.18 -37.34
CA ARG A 492 -56.23 5.12 -36.36
C ARG A 492 -57.55 5.66 -36.94
N SER A 493 -58.63 4.95 -36.64
CA SER A 493 -60.01 5.43 -36.54
C SER A 493 -60.76 4.44 -35.64
N SER A 494 -61.70 4.75 -34.76
CA SER A 494 -62.17 5.95 -34.07
C SER A 494 -63.30 5.44 -33.15
N ALA A 495 -63.47 6.09 -32.00
CA ALA A 495 -64.74 6.24 -31.27
C ALA A 495 -65.36 5.07 -30.44
N ARG A 496 -65.62 5.45 -29.18
CA ARG A 496 -66.87 5.33 -28.40
C ARG A 496 -67.19 4.07 -27.57
N ARG A 497 -67.10 4.32 -26.25
CA ARG A 497 -68.14 4.25 -25.20
C ARG A 497 -68.73 2.90 -24.75
N ASN A 498 -68.69 2.78 -23.41
CA ASN A 498 -69.72 2.33 -22.46
C ASN A 498 -69.72 0.89 -21.93
N ARG A 499 -69.38 0.81 -20.62
CA ARG A 499 -70.18 0.28 -19.47
C ARG A 499 -70.61 -1.21 -19.48
N ALA A 500 -70.09 -1.95 -18.51
CA ALA A 500 -70.81 -2.48 -17.33
C ALA A 500 -70.52 -3.97 -16.97
N ASN A 501 -70.07 -4.13 -15.73
CA ASN A 501 -70.40 -5.12 -14.69
C ASN A 501 -69.93 -6.60 -14.70
N THR A 502 -69.54 -6.97 -13.46
CA THR A 502 -69.54 -8.25 -12.71
C THR A 502 -68.45 -9.32 -12.94
N GLN A 503 -67.66 -9.53 -11.86
CA GLN A 503 -67.22 -10.77 -11.18
C GLN A 503 -66.95 -12.01 -12.07
N ASP A 504 -65.79 -12.67 -12.06
CA ASP A 504 -65.15 -13.38 -10.94
C ASP A 504 -63.70 -13.82 -11.29
N LYS A 505 -62.85 -14.09 -10.28
CA LYS A 505 -61.52 -14.75 -10.37
C LYS A 505 -61.68 -16.28 -10.12
N PRO A 506 -60.68 -17.18 -10.31
CA PRO A 506 -59.25 -16.95 -10.60
C PRO A 506 -58.59 -17.88 -11.66
N ASN A 507 -57.31 -17.60 -11.92
CA ASN A 507 -56.24 -18.50 -12.37
C ASN A 507 -56.30 -19.16 -13.75
N THR A 508 -55.66 -18.50 -14.72
CA THR A 508 -54.84 -19.18 -15.75
C THR A 508 -53.65 -18.30 -16.17
N ARG A 509 -52.46 -18.92 -16.23
CA ARG A 509 -51.23 -18.41 -16.86
C ARG A 509 -51.53 -17.67 -18.19
N PRO A 510 -50.87 -16.54 -18.49
CA PRO A 510 -50.81 -16.01 -19.84
C PRO A 510 -49.49 -16.38 -20.55
N PRO A 511 -49.46 -16.24 -21.89
CA PRO A 511 -48.70 -17.10 -22.79
C PRO A 511 -47.36 -16.50 -23.23
N LEU A 512 -46.50 -17.40 -23.71
CA LEU A 512 -45.27 -17.14 -24.45
C LEU A 512 -45.47 -16.09 -25.57
N LYS A 513 -44.52 -15.14 -25.65
CA LYS A 513 -44.38 -14.13 -26.71
C LYS A 513 -42.90 -14.06 -27.18
N PRO A 514 -42.65 -13.50 -28.37
CA PRO A 514 -41.90 -14.17 -29.44
C PRO A 514 -40.39 -13.90 -29.44
N LYS A 515 -39.66 -14.82 -30.09
CA LYS A 515 -38.23 -14.68 -30.45
C LYS A 515 -37.97 -13.41 -31.28
N PRO A 516 -36.88 -12.68 -31.03
CA PRO A 516 -36.22 -11.88 -32.05
C PRO A 516 -35.01 -12.63 -32.63
N SER A 517 -35.00 -12.76 -33.95
CA SER A 517 -33.86 -13.23 -34.74
C SER A 517 -32.90 -12.09 -35.05
N ARG A 518 -31.62 -12.33 -34.73
CA ARG A 518 -30.42 -12.06 -35.54
C ARG A 518 -30.13 -10.61 -35.97
N ALA A 519 -29.20 -9.99 -35.25
CA ALA A 519 -28.04 -9.31 -35.85
C ALA A 519 -26.79 -9.69 -35.01
N THR A 520 -25.91 -10.46 -35.63
CA THR A 520 -24.69 -11.08 -35.07
C THR A 520 -23.48 -10.19 -35.37
N LEU A 521 -22.52 -10.06 -34.44
CA LEU A 521 -21.10 -9.75 -34.70
C LEU A 521 -20.20 -10.44 -33.63
N PRO A 522 -18.88 -10.58 -33.85
CA PRO A 522 -18.23 -11.89 -33.91
C PRO A 522 -17.56 -12.39 -32.62
N ARG A 523 -17.30 -13.69 -32.64
CA ARG A 523 -16.73 -14.56 -31.62
C ARG A 523 -15.22 -14.35 -31.45
N LEU A 524 -14.76 -14.07 -30.23
CA LEU A 524 -13.41 -14.40 -29.78
C LEU A 524 -13.51 -15.33 -28.56
N THR A 525 -13.39 -16.62 -28.82
CA THR A 525 -13.29 -17.67 -27.80
C THR A 525 -11.84 -17.87 -27.40
N GLY A 526 -11.59 -17.97 -26.10
CA GLY A 526 -10.48 -18.78 -25.62
C GLY A 526 -10.01 -18.48 -24.19
N LEU A 527 -10.83 -18.70 -23.16
CA LEU A 527 -10.34 -19.02 -21.81
C LEU A 527 -11.29 -20.01 -21.11
N SER A 528 -10.69 -21.06 -20.54
CA SER A 528 -11.34 -22.16 -19.81
C SER A 528 -11.46 -21.81 -18.31
N PRO A 529 -12.39 -22.40 -17.52
CA PRO A 529 -12.69 -22.02 -16.13
C PRO A 529 -11.57 -22.21 -15.08
N SER A 530 -10.32 -22.39 -15.47
CA SER A 530 -9.20 -22.78 -14.59
C SER A 530 -8.14 -21.69 -14.36
N ASP A 531 -8.30 -20.48 -14.90
CA ASP A 531 -7.33 -19.38 -14.71
C ASP A 531 -7.74 -18.35 -13.65
N ILE A 532 -8.83 -18.58 -12.91
CA ILE A 532 -9.26 -17.72 -11.79
C ILE A 532 -8.50 -18.10 -10.52
N MET A 533 -7.17 -18.01 -10.52
CA MET A 533 -6.34 -17.84 -9.33
C MET A 533 -4.94 -17.43 -9.78
N LYS A 534 -4.56 -16.18 -9.47
CA LYS A 534 -3.29 -15.48 -9.74
C LYS A 534 -3.32 -14.55 -10.95
N ASN A 535 -3.57 -13.27 -10.70
CA ASN A 535 -2.57 -12.24 -10.99
C ASN A 535 -2.95 -10.91 -10.32
N ASN A 536 -2.21 -10.60 -9.27
CA ASN A 536 -2.00 -9.24 -8.81
C ASN A 536 -0.87 -8.65 -9.69
N SER A 537 -1.05 -7.40 -10.13
CA SER A 537 -0.14 -6.61 -10.98
C SER A 537 -0.08 -6.99 -12.47
N SER A 538 -0.78 -6.20 -13.30
CA SER A 538 -0.32 -5.92 -14.66
C SER A 538 -0.79 -4.53 -15.07
N SER A 539 0.20 -3.67 -15.30
CA SER A 539 0.07 -2.38 -15.96
C SER A 539 -0.70 -2.50 -17.28
N HIS A 540 -1.74 -1.69 -17.43
CA HIS A 540 -2.43 -1.53 -18.71
C HIS A 540 -1.45 -0.98 -19.74
N LYS A 541 -1.18 -1.80 -20.77
CA LYS A 541 -0.74 -1.30 -22.07
C LYS A 541 -1.98 -0.85 -22.82
N GLU A 542 -2.02 0.42 -23.17
CA GLU A 542 -2.97 1.02 -24.11
C GLU A 542 -2.81 0.32 -25.47
N ASN A 543 -3.86 -0.37 -25.90
CA ASN A 543 -4.10 -0.67 -27.30
C ASN A 543 -5.39 0.07 -27.67
N ASP A 544 -5.23 1.24 -28.28
CA ASP A 544 -6.30 2.05 -28.86
C ASP A 544 -6.83 1.39 -30.13
N GLU A 545 -7.68 0.38 -29.98
CA GLU A 545 -8.70 0.08 -30.99
C GLU A 545 -10.00 0.71 -30.48
N GLU A 546 -10.33 1.92 -30.94
CA GLU A 546 -11.65 2.55 -30.73
C GLU A 546 -12.71 1.62 -31.34
N GLU A 547 -13.25 0.71 -30.53
CA GLU A 547 -14.39 -0.11 -30.90
C GLU A 547 -15.54 0.81 -31.31
N ASP A 548 -16.08 0.64 -32.51
CA ASP A 548 -17.20 1.45 -32.99
C ASP A 548 -18.48 1.12 -32.19
N LEU A 549 -18.74 1.91 -31.15
CA LEU A 549 -19.91 1.79 -30.27
C LEU A 549 -21.18 2.43 -30.88
N SER A 550 -21.06 3.14 -32.01
CA SER A 550 -22.12 4.00 -32.56
C SER A 550 -23.34 3.23 -33.09
N GLY A 551 -23.20 1.92 -33.34
CA GLY A 551 -24.25 1.05 -33.86
C GLY A 551 -24.92 0.11 -32.85
N LEU A 552 -24.54 0.17 -31.57
CA LEU A 552 -25.05 -0.77 -30.55
C LEU A 552 -26.50 -0.46 -30.16
N HIS A 553 -27.27 -1.53 -29.88
CA HIS A 553 -28.58 -1.39 -29.23
C HIS A 553 -28.40 -0.68 -27.88
N PRO A 554 -29.29 0.26 -27.46
CA PRO A 554 -29.10 1.04 -26.24
C PRO A 554 -28.82 0.20 -24.98
N GLY A 555 -29.49 -0.94 -24.82
CA GLY A 555 -29.21 -1.87 -23.71
C GLY A 555 -27.79 -2.47 -23.74
N ALA A 556 -27.27 -2.80 -24.93
CA ALA A 556 -25.91 -3.30 -25.09
C ALA A 556 -24.87 -2.19 -24.88
N LEU A 557 -25.17 -0.98 -25.33
CA LEU A 557 -24.36 0.21 -25.06
C LEU A 557 -24.28 0.49 -23.55
N LEU A 558 -25.40 0.40 -22.82
CA LEU A 558 -25.42 0.54 -21.36
C LEU A 558 -24.57 -0.54 -20.68
N TYR A 559 -24.68 -1.80 -21.13
CA TYR A 559 -23.88 -2.90 -20.60
C TYR A 559 -22.37 -2.69 -20.79
N ARG A 560 -21.93 -2.32 -22.00
CA ARG A 560 -20.50 -2.08 -22.28
C ARG A 560 -19.98 -0.80 -21.62
N SER A 561 -20.74 0.29 -21.63
CA SER A 561 -20.32 1.52 -20.95
C SER A 561 -20.22 1.34 -19.44
N ALA A 562 -21.04 0.46 -18.83
CA ALA A 562 -20.91 0.08 -17.42
C ALA A 562 -19.60 -0.65 -17.12
N SER A 563 -19.10 -1.53 -18.01
CA SER A 563 -17.79 -2.19 -17.81
C SER A 563 -16.62 -1.22 -17.97
N MET A 564 -16.76 -0.24 -18.86
CA MET A 564 -15.72 0.78 -19.10
C MET A 564 -15.78 1.94 -18.10
N GLN A 565 -16.79 1.98 -17.22
CA GLN A 565 -17.04 3.09 -16.28
C GLN A 565 -17.23 4.44 -16.99
N HIS A 566 -17.84 4.43 -18.18
CA HIS A 566 -18.01 5.61 -19.02
C HIS A 566 -19.38 6.27 -18.80
N PHE A 567 -19.51 7.06 -17.73
CA PHE A 567 -20.79 7.62 -17.25
C PHE A 567 -21.59 8.42 -18.30
N PRO A 568 -20.99 9.29 -19.15
CA PRO A 568 -21.76 9.98 -20.17
C PRO A 568 -22.42 9.04 -21.19
N LEU A 569 -21.78 7.92 -21.53
CA LEU A 569 -22.34 6.91 -22.45
C LEU A 569 -23.43 6.08 -21.76
N MET A 570 -23.29 5.82 -20.46
CA MET A 570 -24.36 5.19 -19.68
C MET A 570 -25.61 6.10 -19.63
N ALA A 571 -25.42 7.40 -19.42
CA ALA A 571 -26.49 8.39 -19.43
C ALA A 571 -27.14 8.55 -20.82
N ASP A 572 -26.33 8.52 -21.88
CA ASP A 572 -26.79 8.58 -23.27
C ASP A 572 -27.62 7.34 -23.64
N ALA A 573 -27.16 6.15 -23.28
CA ALA A 573 -27.91 4.90 -23.48
C ALA A 573 -29.29 4.95 -22.81
N LEU A 574 -29.38 5.44 -21.56
CA LEU A 574 -30.66 5.63 -20.86
C LEU A 574 -31.53 6.73 -21.50
N ALA A 575 -30.92 7.80 -22.00
CA ALA A 575 -31.62 8.82 -22.79
C ALA A 575 -32.26 8.18 -24.04
N HIS A 576 -31.55 7.27 -24.72
CA HIS A 576 -32.07 6.50 -25.84
C HIS A 576 -33.00 5.32 -25.46
N GLY A 577 -33.36 5.19 -24.19
CA GLY A 577 -34.36 4.22 -23.74
C GLY A 577 -33.81 2.82 -23.50
N ALA A 578 -32.51 2.69 -23.20
CA ALA A 578 -31.95 1.46 -22.67
C ALA A 578 -32.74 1.01 -21.44
N ASP A 579 -33.09 -0.27 -21.40
CA ASP A 579 -33.56 -0.90 -20.17
C ASP A 579 -32.37 -0.98 -19.19
N VAL A 580 -32.49 -0.36 -18.02
CA VAL A 580 -31.46 -0.39 -16.97
C VAL A 580 -31.16 -1.82 -16.50
N ASN A 581 -32.15 -2.71 -16.66
CA ASN A 581 -32.09 -4.13 -16.31
C ASN A 581 -31.85 -5.03 -17.53
N TRP A 582 -31.36 -4.46 -18.64
CA TRP A 582 -31.08 -5.20 -19.87
C TRP A 582 -30.19 -6.42 -19.60
N VAL A 583 -30.48 -7.52 -20.29
CA VAL A 583 -29.84 -8.81 -20.06
C VAL A 583 -28.97 -9.16 -21.27
N ASN A 584 -27.67 -9.31 -21.05
CA ASN A 584 -26.76 -9.79 -22.08
C ASN A 584 -26.82 -11.31 -22.19
N VAL A 585 -27.67 -11.84 -23.07
CA VAL A 585 -27.82 -13.29 -23.27
C VAL A 585 -26.53 -13.96 -23.78
N ALA A 586 -25.63 -13.21 -24.42
CA ALA A 586 -24.36 -13.75 -24.90
C ALA A 586 -23.31 -13.91 -23.78
N GLU A 587 -23.46 -13.17 -22.68
CA GLU A 587 -22.53 -13.19 -21.53
C GLU A 587 -23.30 -13.59 -20.26
N ASP A 588 -23.73 -14.85 -20.22
CA ASP A 588 -24.33 -15.48 -19.04
C ASP A 588 -25.56 -14.74 -18.48
N SER A 589 -26.29 -14.00 -19.32
CA SER A 589 -27.44 -13.20 -18.88
C SER A 589 -27.09 -12.14 -17.82
N LYS A 590 -25.85 -11.63 -17.80
CA LYS A 590 -25.44 -10.55 -16.90
C LYS A 590 -26.15 -9.23 -17.23
N THR A 591 -26.43 -8.44 -16.20
CA THR A 591 -26.99 -7.10 -16.31
C THR A 591 -25.89 -6.03 -16.26
N PRO A 592 -26.15 -4.79 -16.70
CA PRO A 592 -25.21 -3.67 -16.51
C PRO A 592 -24.76 -3.51 -15.05
N LEU A 593 -25.65 -3.76 -14.08
CA LEU A 593 -25.30 -3.66 -12.66
C LEU A 593 -24.32 -4.76 -12.22
N ILE A 594 -24.52 -6.00 -12.68
CA ILE A 594 -23.56 -7.08 -12.43
C ILE A 594 -22.21 -6.76 -13.07
N GLN A 595 -22.22 -6.24 -14.30
CA GLN A 595 -20.98 -5.91 -15.00
C GLN A 595 -20.22 -4.76 -14.31
N ALA A 596 -20.91 -3.72 -13.83
CA ALA A 596 -20.31 -2.67 -13.01
C ALA A 596 -19.75 -3.21 -11.69
N ALA A 597 -20.42 -4.21 -11.08
CA ALA A 597 -19.95 -4.85 -9.86
C ALA A 597 -18.66 -5.65 -10.07
N MET A 598 -18.52 -6.31 -11.23
CA MET A 598 -17.34 -7.09 -11.60
C MET A 598 -16.07 -6.22 -11.72
N VAL A 599 -16.21 -4.98 -12.22
CA VAL A 599 -15.09 -4.04 -12.34
C VAL A 599 -14.86 -3.18 -11.08
N ASN A 600 -15.53 -3.50 -9.98
CA ASN A 600 -15.47 -2.77 -8.70
C ASN A 600 -15.84 -1.28 -8.81
N SER A 601 -16.74 -0.90 -9.73
CA SER A 601 -17.11 0.50 -9.92
C SER A 601 -18.28 0.89 -9.04
N LEU A 602 -17.95 1.44 -7.87
CA LEU A 602 -18.92 1.88 -6.87
C LEU A 602 -19.85 2.97 -7.41
N ALA A 603 -19.32 3.96 -8.13
CA ALA A 603 -20.10 5.03 -8.75
C ALA A 603 -20.99 4.54 -9.91
N ALA A 604 -20.52 3.60 -10.76
CA ALA A 604 -21.35 3.06 -11.84
C ALA A 604 -22.50 2.19 -11.29
N CYS A 605 -22.23 1.40 -10.24
CA CYS A 605 -23.27 0.68 -9.52
C CYS A 605 -24.31 1.64 -8.93
N GLU A 606 -23.86 2.70 -8.25
CA GLU A 606 -24.71 3.74 -7.68
C GLU A 606 -25.55 4.43 -8.76
N PHE A 607 -24.98 4.79 -9.91
CA PHE A 607 -25.71 5.37 -11.04
C PHE A 607 -26.84 4.48 -11.55
N LEU A 608 -26.55 3.20 -11.76
CA LEU A 608 -27.53 2.22 -12.26
C LEU A 608 -28.66 2.01 -11.23
N LEU A 609 -28.32 1.90 -9.94
CA LEU A 609 -29.28 1.80 -8.85
C LEU A 609 -30.16 3.06 -8.74
N GLN A 610 -29.58 4.25 -8.93
CA GLN A 610 -30.34 5.50 -8.98
C GLN A 610 -31.28 5.57 -10.19
N ASN A 611 -30.97 4.86 -11.28
CA ASN A 611 -31.83 4.74 -12.46
C ASN A 611 -32.73 3.50 -12.45
N GLY A 612 -32.85 2.79 -11.32
CA GLY A 612 -33.83 1.71 -11.15
C GLY A 612 -33.34 0.31 -11.48
N ALA A 613 -32.02 0.09 -11.51
CA ALA A 613 -31.48 -1.26 -11.58
C ALA A 613 -31.97 -2.11 -10.41
N ASN A 614 -32.38 -3.34 -10.71
CA ASN A 614 -32.81 -4.31 -9.71
C ASN A 614 -31.58 -4.93 -9.05
N VAL A 615 -31.34 -4.56 -7.78
CA VAL A 615 -30.21 -5.05 -6.97
C VAL A 615 -30.21 -6.57 -6.77
N ASN A 616 -31.34 -7.25 -7.01
CA ASN A 616 -31.53 -8.69 -6.83
C ASN A 616 -31.68 -9.46 -8.15
N GLN A 617 -31.48 -8.82 -9.31
CA GLN A 617 -31.55 -9.54 -10.58
C GLN A 617 -30.35 -10.46 -10.74
N VAL A 618 -30.61 -11.71 -11.11
CA VAL A 618 -29.59 -12.77 -11.19
C VAL A 618 -29.18 -13.06 -12.62
N ASP A 619 -27.95 -13.53 -12.79
CA ASP A 619 -27.42 -14.07 -14.04
C ASP A 619 -27.84 -15.54 -14.26
N SER A 620 -27.31 -16.20 -15.30
CA SER A 620 -27.64 -17.60 -15.62
C SER A 620 -27.18 -18.61 -14.57
N ASN A 621 -26.29 -18.23 -13.65
CA ASN A 621 -25.82 -19.05 -12.54
C ASN A 621 -26.62 -18.80 -11.25
N GLY A 622 -27.69 -18.00 -11.31
CA GLY A 622 -28.44 -17.59 -10.13
C GLY A 622 -27.71 -16.54 -9.29
N ARG A 623 -26.62 -15.95 -9.77
CA ARG A 623 -25.82 -14.98 -9.02
C ARG A 623 -26.28 -13.56 -9.29
N GLY A 624 -26.69 -12.86 -8.22
CA GLY A 624 -27.00 -11.42 -8.26
C GLY A 624 -25.77 -10.54 -8.00
N PRO A 625 -25.90 -9.20 -8.08
CA PRO A 625 -24.83 -8.24 -7.79
C PRO A 625 -24.11 -8.49 -6.46
N LEU A 626 -24.85 -8.82 -5.39
CA LEU A 626 -24.27 -9.13 -4.07
C LEU A 626 -23.39 -10.39 -4.08
N HIS A 627 -23.75 -11.41 -4.88
CA HIS A 627 -22.92 -12.61 -5.04
C HIS A 627 -21.60 -12.25 -5.73
N HIS A 628 -21.65 -11.53 -6.86
CA HIS A 628 -20.45 -11.11 -7.59
C HIS A 628 -19.52 -10.23 -6.74
N ALA A 629 -20.07 -9.26 -6.00
CA ALA A 629 -19.29 -8.44 -5.08
C ALA A 629 -18.64 -9.27 -3.96
N THR A 630 -19.32 -10.29 -3.45
CA THR A 630 -18.81 -11.17 -2.39
C THR A 630 -17.76 -12.14 -2.90
N ILE A 631 -17.96 -12.73 -4.08
CA ILE A 631 -17.00 -13.62 -4.76
C ILE A 631 -15.69 -12.89 -5.02
N LEU A 632 -15.76 -11.64 -5.47
CA LEU A 632 -14.60 -10.82 -5.83
C LEU A 632 -13.99 -10.09 -4.62
N GLY A 633 -14.59 -10.17 -3.43
CA GLY A 633 -14.08 -9.51 -2.22
C GLY A 633 -14.26 -7.99 -2.22
N HIS A 634 -15.21 -7.46 -2.99
CA HIS A 634 -15.48 -6.03 -3.11
C HIS A 634 -16.32 -5.52 -1.92
N THR A 635 -15.69 -5.34 -0.75
CA THR A 635 -16.36 -4.95 0.52
C THR A 635 -17.23 -3.69 0.39
N GLY A 636 -16.77 -2.67 -0.36
CA GLY A 636 -17.55 -1.45 -0.61
C GLY A 636 -18.84 -1.69 -1.39
N LEU A 637 -18.80 -2.56 -2.41
CA LEU A 637 -19.98 -2.93 -3.19
C LEU A 637 -20.96 -3.80 -2.37
N VAL A 638 -20.45 -4.69 -1.51
CA VAL A 638 -21.30 -5.43 -0.56
C VAL A 638 -22.06 -4.46 0.34
N CYS A 639 -21.37 -3.46 0.91
CA CYS A 639 -21.99 -2.41 1.71
C CYS A 639 -23.08 -1.67 0.93
N LEU A 640 -22.78 -1.21 -0.29
CA LEU A 640 -23.73 -0.51 -1.16
C LEU A 640 -24.97 -1.37 -1.48
N PHE A 641 -24.80 -2.62 -1.89
CA PHE A 641 -25.91 -3.48 -2.28
C PHE A 641 -26.82 -3.80 -1.09
N LEU A 642 -26.26 -4.05 0.09
CA LEU A 642 -27.04 -4.25 1.32
C LEU A 642 -27.80 -2.97 1.73
N LYS A 643 -27.20 -1.77 1.62
CA LYS A 643 -27.91 -0.48 1.80
C LYS A 643 -29.10 -0.34 0.85
N ARG A 644 -29.02 -0.96 -0.34
CA ARG A 644 -30.03 -0.89 -1.40
C ARG A 644 -31.05 -2.03 -1.35
N GLY A 645 -31.03 -2.85 -0.29
CA GLY A 645 -31.99 -3.93 -0.10
C GLY A 645 -31.66 -5.20 -0.89
N ALA A 646 -30.39 -5.47 -1.15
CA ALA A 646 -29.96 -6.77 -1.66
C ALA A 646 -30.38 -7.89 -0.70
N ASP A 647 -30.91 -8.97 -1.27
CA ASP A 647 -31.30 -10.16 -0.52
C ASP A 647 -30.04 -10.94 -0.13
N TYR A 648 -29.67 -10.80 1.14
CA TYR A 648 -28.51 -11.47 1.73
C TYR A 648 -28.72 -12.98 1.92
N ASN A 649 -29.95 -13.50 1.74
CA ASN A 649 -30.28 -14.93 1.80
C ASN A 649 -30.47 -15.55 0.40
N ALA A 650 -30.36 -14.75 -0.68
CA ALA A 650 -30.48 -15.27 -2.03
C ALA A 650 -29.41 -16.34 -2.26
N LYS A 651 -29.80 -17.45 -2.88
CA LYS A 651 -28.90 -18.57 -3.15
C LYS A 651 -28.63 -18.69 -4.65
N ASP A 652 -27.38 -18.97 -5.00
CA ASP A 652 -26.99 -19.30 -6.37
C ASP A 652 -27.31 -20.76 -6.74
N ILE A 653 -26.93 -21.17 -7.95
CA ILE A 653 -27.17 -22.55 -8.45
C ILE A 653 -26.47 -23.64 -7.62
N ASP A 654 -25.41 -23.27 -6.87
CA ASP A 654 -24.66 -24.16 -6.00
C ASP A 654 -25.23 -24.18 -4.55
N ASP A 655 -26.43 -23.61 -4.35
CA ASP A 655 -27.11 -23.43 -3.05
C ASP A 655 -26.30 -22.57 -2.06
N LYS A 656 -25.37 -21.73 -2.56
CA LYS A 656 -24.57 -20.82 -1.73
C LYS A 656 -25.21 -19.45 -1.63
N ASP A 657 -25.38 -18.97 -0.40
CA ASP A 657 -25.74 -17.58 -0.11
C ASP A 657 -24.48 -16.70 0.00
N PRO A 658 -24.61 -15.36 -0.02
CA PRO A 658 -23.48 -14.46 0.12
C PRO A 658 -22.62 -14.71 1.36
N ILE A 659 -23.19 -15.13 2.50
CA ILE A 659 -22.40 -15.35 3.72
C ILE A 659 -21.56 -16.63 3.63
N ALA A 660 -22.10 -17.71 3.04
CA ALA A 660 -21.35 -18.92 2.75
C ALA A 660 -20.18 -18.64 1.81
N ILE A 661 -20.41 -17.86 0.74
CA ILE A 661 -19.34 -17.42 -0.18
C ILE A 661 -18.27 -16.62 0.57
N ALA A 662 -18.66 -15.67 1.44
CA ALA A 662 -17.71 -14.86 2.20
C ALA A 662 -16.86 -15.69 3.18
N ILE A 663 -17.45 -16.72 3.78
CA ILE A 663 -16.76 -17.67 4.65
C ILE A 663 -15.78 -18.52 3.85
N ASP A 664 -16.21 -19.06 2.71
CA ASP A 664 -15.35 -19.86 1.81
C ASP A 664 -14.16 -19.04 1.30
N ASN A 665 -14.36 -17.75 1.05
CA ASN A 665 -13.33 -16.80 0.64
C ASN A 665 -12.52 -16.21 1.81
N ALA A 666 -12.79 -16.62 3.06
CA ALA A 666 -12.16 -16.12 4.28
C ALA A 666 -12.16 -14.57 4.43
N ASN A 667 -13.20 -13.88 3.95
CA ASN A 667 -13.29 -12.42 4.01
C ASN A 667 -14.08 -11.96 5.25
N ALA A 668 -13.36 -11.67 6.35
CA ALA A 668 -13.95 -11.34 7.64
C ALA A 668 -14.81 -10.05 7.64
N ASP A 669 -14.42 -9.05 6.85
CA ASP A 669 -15.15 -7.78 6.76
C ASP A 669 -16.52 -7.98 6.09
N ILE A 670 -16.56 -8.75 5.00
CA ILE A 670 -17.81 -9.08 4.30
C ILE A 670 -18.70 -9.97 5.19
N VAL A 671 -18.14 -10.94 5.89
CA VAL A 671 -18.90 -11.75 6.87
C VAL A 671 -19.52 -10.86 7.94
N THR A 672 -18.78 -9.86 8.43
CA THR A 672 -19.27 -8.91 9.43
C THR A 672 -20.43 -8.07 8.88
N LEU A 673 -20.28 -7.49 7.68
CA LEU A 673 -21.35 -6.71 7.02
C LEU A 673 -22.62 -7.54 6.81
N LEU A 674 -22.50 -8.78 6.32
CA LEU A 674 -23.64 -9.67 6.08
C LEU A 674 -24.34 -10.08 7.39
N ARG A 675 -23.59 -10.37 8.46
CA ARG A 675 -24.17 -10.67 9.78
C ARG A 675 -24.90 -9.48 10.37
N ILE A 676 -24.34 -8.28 10.24
CA ILE A 676 -24.98 -7.04 10.71
C ILE A 676 -26.26 -6.75 9.93
N ALA A 677 -26.25 -6.91 8.60
CA ALA A 677 -27.45 -6.77 7.76
C ALA A 677 -28.54 -7.76 8.14
N LYS A 678 -28.15 -9.02 8.39
CA LYS A 678 -29.07 -10.05 8.88
C LYS A 678 -29.68 -9.68 10.22
N MET A 679 -28.86 -9.33 11.21
CA MET A 679 -29.31 -8.94 12.55
C MET A 679 -30.24 -7.72 12.51
N ASN A 680 -29.91 -6.71 11.70
CA ASN A 680 -30.75 -5.51 11.58
C ASN A 680 -32.13 -5.82 10.99
N LYS A 681 -32.21 -6.69 9.97
CA LYS A 681 -33.50 -7.10 9.41
C LYS A 681 -34.32 -7.92 10.40
N GLU A 682 -33.69 -8.85 11.12
CA GLU A 682 -34.33 -9.64 12.18
C GLU A 682 -34.86 -8.74 13.31
N MET A 683 -34.11 -7.70 13.72
CA MET A 683 -34.58 -6.71 14.70
C MET A 683 -35.78 -5.88 14.19
N ARG A 684 -35.76 -5.46 12.92
CA ARG A 684 -36.89 -4.72 12.30
C ARG A 684 -38.15 -5.57 12.13
N GLU A 685 -38.01 -6.88 11.95
CA GLU A 685 -39.14 -7.82 11.84
C GLU A 685 -39.73 -8.18 13.22
N MET A 686 -38.95 -8.05 14.30
CA MET A 686 -39.36 -8.38 15.67
C MET A 686 -39.93 -7.19 16.45
N ASP A 687 -39.31 -6.00 16.34
CA ASP A 687 -39.77 -4.77 16.96
C ASP A 687 -40.41 -3.86 15.91
N GLY A 688 -41.74 -3.78 15.86
CA GLY A 688 -42.49 -2.93 14.93
C GLY A 688 -42.32 -1.41 15.13
N ALA A 689 -41.19 -0.93 15.68
CA ALA A 689 -40.87 0.47 15.89
C ALA A 689 -39.38 0.78 15.59
N PRO A 690 -39.06 1.95 14.98
CA PRO A 690 -37.72 2.26 14.47
C PRO A 690 -36.84 2.90 15.55
N SER A 691 -36.50 2.18 16.63
CA SER A 691 -35.65 2.73 17.71
C SER A 691 -34.30 2.04 17.90
N GLY A 692 -33.82 1.27 16.91
CA GLY A 692 -32.51 0.57 16.96
C GLY A 692 -31.58 0.86 15.78
N ASP A 693 -31.87 1.88 14.96
CA ASP A 693 -31.37 1.94 13.57
C ASP A 693 -30.07 2.75 13.38
N ASP A 694 -29.66 3.57 14.35
CA ASP A 694 -28.50 4.46 14.17
C ASP A 694 -27.18 3.70 14.06
N THR A 695 -27.01 2.61 14.84
CA THR A 695 -25.77 1.81 14.80
C THR A 695 -25.58 1.08 13.48
N TYR A 696 -26.66 0.58 12.86
CA TYR A 696 -26.60 -0.04 11.55
C TYR A 696 -26.16 0.97 10.49
N HIS A 697 -26.82 2.13 10.48
CA HIS A 697 -26.51 3.20 9.52
C HIS A 697 -25.09 3.74 9.70
N ASP A 698 -24.63 3.90 10.94
CA ASP A 698 -23.28 4.40 11.24
C ASP A 698 -22.18 3.44 10.76
N ILE A 699 -22.33 2.12 11.01
CA ILE A 699 -21.35 1.12 10.55
C ILE A 699 -21.28 1.11 9.03
N PHE A 700 -22.43 1.09 8.36
CA PHE A 700 -22.51 1.11 6.91
C PHE A 700 -22.00 2.42 6.31
N ARG A 701 -22.14 3.56 7.02
CA ARG A 701 -21.53 4.84 6.64
C ARG A 701 -20.00 4.80 6.74
N ASP A 702 -19.45 4.24 7.83
CA ASP A 702 -17.99 4.12 8.01
C ASP A 702 -17.35 3.23 6.92
N PHE A 703 -17.98 2.09 6.59
CA PHE A 703 -17.51 1.22 5.50
C PHE A 703 -17.59 1.91 4.12
N SER A 704 -18.64 2.71 3.87
CA SER A 704 -18.75 3.53 2.65
C SER A 704 -17.65 4.59 2.57
N GLN A 705 -17.37 5.30 3.66
CA GLN A 705 -16.28 6.28 3.71
C GLN A 705 -14.92 5.60 3.50
N MET A 706 -14.69 4.43 4.10
CA MET A 706 -13.47 3.66 3.88
C MET A 706 -13.36 3.19 2.43
N ALA A 707 -14.44 2.68 1.83
CA ALA A 707 -14.43 2.21 0.45
C ALA A 707 -14.18 3.32 -0.57
N SER A 708 -14.74 4.51 -0.32
CA SER A 708 -14.63 5.65 -1.24
C SER A 708 -13.31 6.41 -1.08
N ASN A 709 -12.87 6.67 0.16
CA ASN A 709 -11.73 7.54 0.44
C ASN A 709 -10.43 6.77 0.73
N ASN A 710 -10.52 5.51 1.18
CA ASN A 710 -9.36 4.70 1.59
C ASN A 710 -9.52 3.21 1.18
N PRO A 711 -9.77 2.89 -0.11
CA PRO A 711 -10.11 1.53 -0.54
C PRO A 711 -9.05 0.48 -0.15
N GLU A 712 -7.78 0.86 -0.05
CA GLU A 712 -6.67 -0.01 0.39
C GLU A 712 -6.85 -0.56 1.82
N LYS A 713 -7.54 0.17 2.71
CA LYS A 713 -7.81 -0.32 4.08
C LYS A 713 -8.73 -1.53 4.10
N LEU A 714 -9.57 -1.69 3.08
CA LEU A 714 -10.50 -2.80 2.91
C LEU A 714 -9.90 -3.97 2.12
N LYS A 715 -8.73 -3.79 1.48
CA LYS A 715 -8.01 -4.85 0.74
C LYS A 715 -7.14 -5.74 1.63
N ARG A 716 -7.49 -5.93 2.90
CA ARG A 716 -6.77 -6.86 3.81
C ARG A 716 -7.06 -8.31 3.45
N GLY A 717 -6.62 -8.73 2.26
CA GLY A 717 -6.63 -10.11 1.79
C GLY A 717 -5.25 -10.75 1.92
N SER A 718 -5.15 -11.78 2.77
CA SER A 718 -4.25 -12.93 2.63
C SER A 718 -2.76 -12.68 2.30
N ALA A 719 -2.14 -11.63 2.85
CA ALA A 719 -0.70 -11.44 2.73
C ALA A 719 -0.04 -11.21 4.09
N ASP A 720 -0.41 -11.98 5.12
CA ASP A 720 0.35 -12.03 6.39
C ASP A 720 -0.05 -13.29 7.21
N ILE A 721 0.12 -14.46 6.60
CA ILE A 721 0.39 -15.68 7.37
C ILE A 721 1.68 -16.25 6.79
N LYS A 722 2.81 -15.89 7.41
CA LYS A 722 4.08 -16.60 7.31
C LYS A 722 4.53 -17.01 8.70
#